data_AF-A0A2E8GX01-F1
#
_entry.id   AF-A0A2E8GX01-F1
#
_cell.length_a   1.000
_cell.length_b   1.000
_cell.length_c   1.000
_cell.angle_alpha   90.00
_cell.angle_beta   90.00
_cell.angle_gamma   90.00
#
_symmetry.space_group_name_H-M   'P 1'
#
loop_
_entity.id
_entity.type
_entity.pdbx_description
1 polymer ?
#
loop_
_entity_poly.entity_id
_entity_poly.type
_entity_poly.pdbx_seq_one_letter_code
_entity_poly.pdbx_strand_id
1 'polypeptide(L)'
;MAILRSAQRCDTGPKRTSRQITKLHDVRQDVRGATGDGPRVRPWLVATAIVTSTCQSVEAYVGPGAGLAVAGGIWGIVLLGLALLAALLFPFRFVYHRLRDRPRRQRAQTRRVVVVGFDGLDAHTTRELLAAGHMPNLQRLAADGSHHDLRTVLPAITPAAWPSFATGVDPSGHAIFDFISRDPKTYQPVLASAEVLSGVQRRWRRPLPLLRSRRRSRPFWEILADHRVFSIILRVPITWPPEPFRGLLLSGMSAPDLRGTQGEGTLLTTEVGGQTSGPLRIRLEPRGAEYVGRMPGPAIPGDEDQTLSVTVRLTPTKTGARVDLGQGGTELSVGSDSAWLPVAFGEGRQGVHGMYRMRLLSIGPPALYVTPLQIDPRRPVMPVSHPSPFADYLARRVGPFATVGLAEDTDALNAGVIDEAAFLAQVESLHVERERMLLEALCRCRDGLVACVFDGSDRVQHMFHRGREPDHPANSTIPCEHPQAIEAAYRRADDTVGKVVAELREGDVLLVLSDHGFCSFRRCVDLNAWLRDAGYLHLKESATGGSWLRDVDWSRTRAYALGLSGLYVNLLGREGSGIVQPGVEYETVKKELVGGGLTGLIDTEADAIAVDRAYDTASYYDGPYAGEGPDVLVGYAAGYRVSWASARGETAPAVFADNDHRWSGDHCVEPSLVPGVLFSNRPLVEPDPTLTDVPVTILSMLGIDAPAYMKGRDLTTEAFS
;
A
#
# COMPACT_ATOMS: atom_id res chain seq x y z
N MET A 1 7.44 -1.22 8.38
CA MET A 1 6.33 -2.20 8.58
C MET A 1 5.87 -2.32 10.03
N ALA A 2 6.78 -2.54 10.99
CA ALA A 2 6.44 -2.55 12.41
C ALA A 2 5.62 -1.32 12.86
N ILE A 3 6.01 -0.10 12.47
CA ILE A 3 5.28 1.15 12.78
C ILE A 3 3.83 1.10 12.27
N LEU A 4 3.63 0.72 11.01
CA LEU A 4 2.30 0.60 10.41
C LEU A 4 1.40 -0.41 11.16
N ARG A 5 1.94 -1.58 11.49
CA ARG A 5 1.19 -2.63 12.22
C ARG A 5 0.83 -2.17 13.63
N SER A 6 1.78 -1.56 14.33
CA SER A 6 1.56 -1.07 15.68
C SER A 6 0.58 0.12 15.70
N ALA A 7 0.60 0.98 14.67
CA ALA A 7 -0.37 2.08 14.50
C ALA A 7 -1.80 1.56 14.29
N GLN A 8 -1.97 0.54 13.44
CA GLN A 8 -3.27 -0.10 13.21
C GLN A 8 -3.86 -0.74 14.47
N ARG A 9 -3.02 -1.32 15.35
CA ARG A 9 -3.48 -1.86 16.65
C ARG A 9 -3.97 -0.77 17.62
N CYS A 10 -3.60 0.49 17.42
CA CYS A 10 -4.05 1.60 18.25
C CYS A 10 -5.39 2.19 17.79
N ASP A 11 -5.64 2.19 16.47
CA ASP A 11 -6.92 2.62 15.89
C ASP A 11 -8.09 1.67 16.26
N THR A 12 -7.79 0.45 16.70
CA THR A 12 -8.76 -0.53 17.22
C THR A 12 -9.06 -0.39 18.72
N GLY A 13 -8.56 0.64 19.41
CA GLY A 13 -8.95 0.93 20.79
C GLY A 13 -10.43 1.32 20.89
N PRO A 14 -11.12 1.09 22.03
CA PRO A 14 -12.55 1.36 22.17
C PRO A 14 -12.81 2.84 21.88
N LYS A 15 -13.49 3.10 20.75
CA LYS A 15 -13.95 4.44 20.37
C LYS A 15 -14.91 4.93 21.46
N ARG A 16 -14.40 5.71 22.42
CA ARG A 16 -15.23 6.50 23.32
C ARG A 16 -16.02 7.46 22.45
N THR A 17 -17.27 7.11 22.19
CA THR A 17 -18.24 7.95 21.50
C THR A 17 -18.43 9.23 22.30
N SER A 18 -17.79 10.32 21.88
CA SER A 18 -18.12 11.65 22.37
C SER A 18 -19.51 12.01 21.84
N ARG A 19 -20.53 11.83 22.69
CA ARG A 19 -21.87 12.37 22.50
C ARG A 19 -21.83 13.89 22.61
N GLN A 20 -21.46 14.59 21.54
CA GLN A 20 -21.86 15.98 21.33
C GLN A 20 -21.93 16.23 19.82
N ILE A 21 -23.14 16.40 19.29
CA ILE A 21 -23.50 17.51 18.40
C ILE A 21 -25.03 17.62 18.37
N THR A 22 -25.42 18.86 18.50
CA THR A 22 -26.71 19.45 18.84
C THR A 22 -27.67 19.44 17.65
N LYS A 23 -28.97 19.45 17.99
CA LYS A 23 -30.14 19.69 17.13
C LYS A 23 -29.88 20.75 16.04
N LEU A 24 -30.17 20.40 14.80
CA LEU A 24 -30.55 21.33 13.74
C LEU A 24 -31.86 20.82 13.13
N HIS A 25 -32.97 21.37 13.61
CA HIS A 25 -34.29 21.22 13.03
C HIS A 25 -34.75 22.60 12.55
N ASP A 26 -35.33 22.59 11.35
CA ASP A 26 -36.29 23.53 10.78
C ASP A 26 -35.88 24.96 10.43
N VAL A 27 -35.67 25.13 9.11
CA VAL A 27 -36.25 26.25 8.36
C VAL A 27 -36.88 25.67 7.08
N ARG A 28 -38.21 25.60 7.02
CA ARG A 28 -38.99 26.16 5.90
C ARG A 28 -40.49 26.15 6.19
N GLN A 29 -41.03 27.35 6.12
CA GLN A 29 -42.41 27.75 6.29
C GLN A 29 -43.34 27.21 5.19
N ASP A 30 -44.52 26.79 5.63
CA ASP A 30 -45.86 27.13 5.15
C ASP A 30 -46.05 27.66 3.71
N VAL A 31 -46.84 26.90 2.94
CA VAL A 31 -47.96 27.47 2.16
C VAL A 31 -49.20 26.57 2.33
N ARG A 32 -50.22 27.17 2.95
CA ARG A 32 -51.63 26.77 3.08
C ARG A 32 -52.26 26.53 1.70
N GLY A 33 -53.28 25.73 1.46
CA GLY A 33 -54.27 25.00 2.25
C GLY A 33 -55.45 24.66 1.30
N ALA A 34 -56.21 23.60 1.58
CA ALA A 34 -57.64 23.47 1.27
C ALA A 34 -58.12 22.06 1.65
N THR A 35 -59.12 22.03 2.51
CA THR A 35 -59.87 20.89 3.05
C THR A 35 -60.89 20.36 2.04
N GLY A 36 -61.16 19.04 2.04
CA GLY A 36 -62.42 18.51 1.50
C GLY A 36 -62.38 17.06 0.99
N ASP A 37 -63.16 16.20 1.66
CA ASP A 37 -63.88 15.01 1.17
C ASP A 37 -63.16 13.70 0.79
N GLY A 38 -63.38 12.69 1.66
CA GLY A 38 -64.11 11.44 1.36
C GLY A 38 -63.50 10.42 0.36
N PRO A 39 -63.39 9.12 0.72
CA PRO A 39 -62.75 8.14 -0.14
C PRO A 39 -63.64 7.75 -1.33
N ARG A 40 -63.25 8.13 -2.55
CA ARG A 40 -63.86 7.63 -3.78
C ARG A 40 -63.11 6.40 -4.29
N VAL A 41 -63.67 5.24 -3.95
CA VAL A 41 -63.36 3.93 -4.56
C VAL A 41 -63.64 4.02 -6.06
N ARG A 42 -62.63 3.71 -6.90
CA ARG A 42 -62.77 3.69 -8.37
C ARG A 42 -63.42 2.37 -8.84
N PRO A 43 -64.30 2.38 -9.87
CA PRO A 43 -65.28 1.30 -10.12
C PRO A 43 -64.74 0.07 -10.88
N TRP A 44 -63.43 -0.08 -11.04
CA TRP A 44 -62.85 -1.21 -11.78
C TRP A 44 -62.53 -2.44 -10.91
N LEU A 45 -62.77 -2.35 -9.59
CA LEU A 45 -62.58 -3.45 -8.64
C LEU A 45 -63.82 -4.34 -8.43
N VAL A 46 -64.92 -4.13 -9.18
CA VAL A 46 -66.16 -4.93 -9.07
C VAL A 46 -66.45 -5.79 -10.30
N ALA A 47 -65.66 -5.68 -11.38
CA ALA A 47 -65.87 -6.48 -12.60
C ALA A 47 -65.19 -7.88 -12.58
N THR A 48 -64.48 -8.25 -11.51
CA THR A 48 -63.81 -9.57 -11.40
C THR A 48 -64.55 -10.53 -10.46
N ALA A 49 -65.71 -10.16 -9.92
CA ALA A 49 -66.46 -10.96 -8.94
C ALA A 49 -67.74 -11.63 -9.48
N ILE A 50 -68.02 -11.55 -10.78
CA ILE A 50 -69.21 -12.20 -11.40
C ILE A 50 -68.83 -12.90 -12.71
N VAL A 51 -67.88 -13.84 -12.66
CA VAL A 51 -67.75 -14.96 -13.64
C VAL A 51 -67.26 -16.22 -12.89
N THR A 52 -67.68 -16.43 -11.64
CA THR A 52 -67.31 -17.61 -10.83
C THR A 52 -68.51 -18.41 -10.37
N SER A 53 -69.60 -18.40 -11.13
CA SER A 53 -70.67 -19.38 -10.98
C SER A 53 -70.98 -19.99 -12.33
N THR A 54 -70.84 -21.31 -12.42
CA THR A 54 -71.05 -22.21 -13.57
C THR A 54 -69.87 -22.39 -14.53
N CYS A 55 -68.82 -23.07 -14.07
CA CYS A 55 -68.06 -24.00 -14.92
C CYS A 55 -67.28 -24.99 -14.06
N GLN A 56 -67.35 -26.27 -14.41
CA GLN A 56 -66.73 -27.39 -13.72
C GLN A 56 -65.20 -27.22 -13.65
N SER A 57 -64.63 -27.60 -12.50
CA SER A 57 -63.20 -27.66 -12.25
C SER A 57 -62.53 -28.67 -13.18
N VAL A 58 -61.81 -28.18 -14.19
CA VAL A 58 -60.71 -28.92 -14.80
C VAL A 58 -59.46 -28.54 -14.03
N GLU A 59 -58.96 -29.45 -13.20
CA GLU A 59 -57.65 -29.33 -12.56
C GLU A 59 -56.55 -29.37 -13.63
N ALA A 60 -56.19 -28.20 -14.17
CA ALA A 60 -54.91 -28.04 -14.85
C ALA A 60 -53.91 -27.48 -13.83
N TYR A 61 -53.08 -28.36 -13.28
CA TYR A 61 -51.91 -27.97 -12.50
C TYR A 61 -50.97 -27.12 -13.36
N VAL A 62 -51.02 -25.80 -13.18
CA VAL A 62 -50.02 -24.89 -13.73
C VAL A 62 -48.86 -24.86 -12.74
N GLY A 63 -47.89 -25.77 -12.93
CA GLY A 63 -46.69 -25.79 -12.11
C GLY A 63 -45.94 -24.44 -12.17
N PRO A 64 -45.10 -24.12 -11.17
CA PRO A 64 -44.36 -22.86 -11.09
C PRO A 64 -43.52 -22.53 -12.34
N GLY A 65 -43.24 -23.52 -13.20
CA GLY A 65 -42.57 -23.37 -14.47
C GLY A 65 -43.30 -22.53 -15.52
N ALA A 66 -44.65 -22.50 -15.55
CA ALA A 66 -45.37 -21.73 -16.58
C ALA A 66 -45.35 -20.21 -16.29
N GLY A 67 -45.45 -19.82 -15.02
CA GLY A 67 -45.27 -18.42 -14.60
C GLY A 67 -43.84 -17.93 -14.85
N LEU A 68 -42.84 -18.80 -14.61
CA LEU A 68 -41.44 -18.53 -14.93
C LEU A 68 -41.18 -18.43 -16.45
N ALA A 69 -41.87 -19.24 -17.27
CA ALA A 69 -41.75 -19.18 -18.73
C ALA A 69 -42.37 -17.90 -19.30
N VAL A 70 -43.54 -17.47 -18.81
CA VAL A 70 -44.17 -16.20 -19.23
C VAL A 70 -43.35 -15.01 -18.76
N ALA A 71 -42.89 -15.00 -17.51
CA ALA A 71 -42.00 -13.96 -17.00
C ALA A 71 -40.68 -13.92 -17.79
N GLY A 72 -40.08 -15.08 -18.08
CA GLY A 72 -38.88 -15.19 -18.91
C GLY A 72 -39.08 -14.69 -20.34
N GLY A 73 -40.24 -14.97 -20.95
CA GLY A 73 -40.61 -14.47 -22.27
C GLY A 73 -40.77 -12.95 -22.31
N ILE A 74 -41.45 -12.37 -21.30
CA ILE A 74 -41.59 -10.90 -21.18
C ILE A 74 -40.22 -10.24 -20.99
N TRP A 75 -39.35 -10.80 -20.13
CA TRP A 75 -37.98 -10.32 -19.96
C TRP A 75 -37.15 -10.44 -21.23
N GLY A 76 -37.33 -11.51 -22.00
CA GLY A 76 -36.69 -11.69 -23.31
C GLY A 76 -37.07 -10.58 -24.30
N ILE A 77 -38.36 -10.23 -24.36
CA ILE A 77 -38.86 -9.14 -25.21
C ILE A 77 -38.34 -7.78 -24.74
N VAL A 78 -38.30 -7.53 -23.43
CA VAL A 78 -37.75 -6.29 -22.85
C VAL A 78 -36.25 -6.16 -23.15
N LEU A 79 -35.47 -7.23 -22.97
CA LEU A 79 -34.04 -7.25 -23.25
C LEU A 79 -33.78 -7.06 -24.75
N LEU A 80 -34.57 -7.68 -25.62
CA LEU A 80 -34.49 -7.48 -27.07
C LEU A 80 -34.83 -6.03 -27.45
N GLY A 81 -35.88 -5.45 -26.86
CA GLY A 81 -36.25 -4.05 -27.05
C GLY A 81 -35.16 -3.09 -26.58
N LEU A 82 -34.54 -3.34 -25.42
CA LEU A 82 -33.39 -2.57 -24.94
C LEU A 82 -32.16 -2.73 -25.83
N ALA A 83 -31.91 -3.93 -26.35
CA ALA A 83 -30.80 -4.19 -27.29
C ALA A 83 -31.02 -3.47 -28.63
N LEU A 84 -32.24 -3.51 -29.17
CA LEU A 84 -32.62 -2.78 -30.39
C LEU A 84 -32.55 -1.27 -30.17
N LEU A 85 -33.04 -0.77 -29.03
CA LEU A 85 -32.93 0.65 -28.67
C LEU A 85 -31.46 1.07 -28.52
N ALA A 86 -30.63 0.24 -27.89
CA ALA A 86 -29.20 0.48 -27.79
C ALA A 86 -28.51 0.49 -29.16
N ALA A 87 -28.89 -0.42 -30.06
CA ALA A 87 -28.39 -0.48 -31.43
C ALA A 87 -28.83 0.74 -32.27
N LEU A 88 -30.08 1.17 -32.14
CA LEU A 88 -30.62 2.38 -32.81
C LEU A 88 -29.99 3.66 -32.26
N LEU A 89 -29.77 3.74 -30.95
CA LEU A 89 -29.11 4.87 -30.31
C LEU A 89 -27.59 4.82 -30.46
N PHE A 90 -26.99 3.69 -30.84
CA PHE A 90 -25.55 3.54 -31.00
C PHE A 90 -24.94 4.57 -31.96
N PRO A 91 -25.41 4.78 -33.20
CA PRO A 91 -24.82 5.78 -34.10
C PRO A 91 -24.95 7.20 -33.54
N PHE A 92 -26.05 7.54 -32.88
CA PHE A 92 -26.23 8.85 -32.25
C PHE A 92 -25.33 9.03 -31.02
N ARG A 93 -25.24 8.04 -30.12
CA ARG A 93 -24.29 8.06 -28.99
C ARG A 93 -22.85 8.07 -29.49
N PHE A 94 -22.54 7.31 -30.53
CA PHE A 94 -21.22 7.26 -31.14
C PHE A 94 -20.83 8.63 -31.70
N VAL A 95 -21.69 9.27 -32.49
CA VAL A 95 -21.45 10.63 -33.02
C VAL A 95 -21.40 11.66 -31.89
N TYR A 96 -22.34 11.61 -30.94
CA TYR A 96 -22.37 12.50 -29.78
C TYR A 96 -21.10 12.41 -28.93
N HIS A 97 -20.66 11.20 -28.58
CA HIS A 97 -19.41 10.97 -27.84
C HIS A 97 -18.16 11.24 -28.68
N ARG A 98 -18.25 11.23 -30.01
CA ARG A 98 -17.12 11.57 -30.89
C ARG A 98 -17.01 13.08 -31.14
N LEU A 99 -18.10 13.83 -30.97
CA LEU A 99 -18.13 15.29 -31.12
C LEU A 99 -17.96 16.01 -29.77
N ARG A 100 -18.56 15.52 -28.69
CA ARG A 100 -18.51 16.13 -27.35
C ARG A 100 -17.18 15.86 -26.63
N ASP A 101 -16.62 14.66 -26.82
CA ASP A 101 -15.46 14.19 -26.06
C ASP A 101 -14.24 13.97 -26.99
N ARG A 102 -13.90 14.92 -27.86
CA ARG A 102 -12.53 14.99 -28.36
C ARG A 102 -11.72 15.81 -27.37
N PRO A 103 -11.05 15.20 -26.38
CA PRO A 103 -9.91 15.88 -25.80
C PRO A 103 -9.00 16.28 -26.95
N ARG A 104 -8.53 17.53 -26.94
CA ARG A 104 -7.41 17.93 -27.78
C ARG A 104 -6.25 17.02 -27.40
N ARG A 105 -5.99 16.01 -28.21
CA ARG A 105 -4.77 15.22 -28.15
C ARG A 105 -3.83 15.81 -29.18
N GLN A 106 -2.61 16.09 -28.74
CA GLN A 106 -1.52 16.31 -29.67
C GLN A 106 -1.21 15.00 -30.41
N ARG A 107 -0.32 15.07 -31.40
CA ARG A 107 0.17 13.86 -32.06
C ARG A 107 0.99 13.07 -31.03
N ALA A 108 0.52 11.90 -30.64
CA ALA A 108 1.24 11.01 -29.73
C ALA A 108 2.55 10.55 -30.38
N GLN A 109 3.64 10.57 -29.61
CA GLN A 109 4.97 10.13 -30.02
C GLN A 109 5.08 8.59 -30.03
N THR A 110 4.33 7.93 -29.14
CA THR A 110 4.21 6.48 -29.09
C THR A 110 2.77 6.03 -28.90
N ARG A 111 2.50 4.78 -29.26
CA ARG A 111 1.22 4.12 -29.00
C ARG A 111 1.17 3.44 -27.63
N ARG A 112 2.32 3.06 -27.06
CA ARG A 112 2.40 2.27 -25.83
C ARG A 112 3.64 2.65 -25.02
N VAL A 113 3.42 2.95 -23.75
CA VAL A 113 4.48 3.13 -22.75
C VAL A 113 4.41 1.98 -21.75
N VAL A 114 5.55 1.36 -21.48
CA VAL A 114 5.73 0.34 -20.46
C VAL A 114 6.61 0.92 -19.37
N VAL A 115 6.16 0.89 -18.13
CA VAL A 115 6.91 1.30 -16.95
C VAL A 115 7.16 0.08 -16.07
N VAL A 116 8.44 -0.20 -15.82
CA VAL A 116 8.86 -1.23 -14.87
C VAL A 116 9.56 -0.53 -13.71
N GLY A 117 8.89 -0.51 -12.56
CA GLY A 117 9.46 0.00 -11.33
C GLY A 117 10.15 -1.08 -10.53
N PHE A 118 11.36 -0.80 -10.04
CA PHE A 118 12.02 -1.61 -9.02
C PHE A 118 12.20 -0.72 -7.78
N ASP A 119 11.36 -0.92 -6.78
CA ASP A 119 11.37 -0.16 -5.54
C ASP A 119 12.77 -0.18 -4.93
N GLY A 120 13.32 0.99 -4.61
CA GLY A 120 14.63 1.10 -3.98
C GLY A 120 15.85 0.73 -4.83
N LEU A 121 15.76 0.56 -6.15
CA LEU A 121 16.95 0.25 -6.98
C LEU A 121 17.93 1.45 -6.97
N ASP A 122 19.05 1.31 -6.26
CA ASP A 122 20.03 2.38 -6.02
C ASP A 122 20.91 2.66 -7.22
N ALA A 123 21.13 3.95 -7.51
CA ALA A 123 21.92 4.38 -8.66
C ALA A 123 23.41 4.05 -8.52
N HIS A 124 23.97 4.13 -7.31
CA HIS A 124 25.38 3.82 -7.08
C HIS A 124 25.66 2.33 -7.33
N THR A 125 24.87 1.47 -6.68
CA THR A 125 24.95 0.01 -6.86
C THR A 125 24.68 -0.39 -8.31
N THR A 126 23.69 0.23 -8.97
CA THR A 126 23.42 -0.03 -10.39
C THR A 126 24.63 0.30 -11.26
N ARG A 127 25.28 1.46 -11.06
CA ARG A 127 26.49 1.84 -11.82
C ARG A 127 27.65 0.88 -11.58
N GLU A 128 27.87 0.47 -10.33
CA GLU A 128 28.89 -0.53 -9.98
C GLU A 128 28.67 -1.84 -10.72
N LEU A 129 27.43 -2.36 -10.72
CA LEU A 129 27.09 -3.63 -11.36
C LEU A 129 27.07 -3.56 -12.89
N LEU A 130 26.71 -2.41 -13.48
CA LEU A 130 26.86 -2.15 -14.91
C LEU A 130 28.33 -2.15 -15.33
N ALA A 131 29.20 -1.48 -14.56
CA ALA A 131 30.64 -1.45 -14.81
C ALA A 131 31.26 -2.85 -14.68
N ALA A 132 30.76 -3.68 -13.78
CA ALA A 132 31.15 -5.08 -13.64
C ALA A 132 30.57 -6.02 -14.72
N GLY A 133 29.67 -5.53 -15.59
CA GLY A 133 29.02 -6.36 -16.62
C GLY A 133 27.98 -7.34 -16.06
N HIS A 134 27.47 -7.10 -14.86
CA HIS A 134 26.51 -7.98 -14.17
C HIS A 134 25.03 -7.67 -14.52
N MET A 135 24.76 -6.59 -15.25
CA MET A 135 23.41 -6.18 -15.67
C MET A 135 23.35 -5.94 -17.20
N PRO A 136 23.53 -7.00 -18.02
CA PRO A 136 23.69 -6.87 -19.46
C PRO A 136 22.45 -6.33 -20.19
N ASN A 137 21.23 -6.53 -19.67
CA ASN A 137 20.02 -6.05 -20.32
C ASN A 137 19.82 -4.54 -20.11
N LEU A 138 20.05 -4.04 -18.90
CA LEU A 138 20.07 -2.60 -18.61
C LEU A 138 21.24 -1.92 -19.30
N GLN A 139 22.41 -2.57 -19.40
CA GLN A 139 23.54 -2.03 -20.14
C GLN A 139 23.18 -1.83 -21.63
N ARG A 140 22.51 -2.80 -22.25
CA ARG A 140 22.00 -2.68 -23.62
C ARG A 140 20.94 -1.60 -23.74
N LEU A 141 19.99 -1.55 -22.80
CA LEU A 141 18.92 -0.55 -22.77
C LEU A 141 19.49 0.88 -22.69
N ALA A 142 20.50 1.09 -21.85
CA ALA A 142 21.20 2.37 -21.73
C ALA A 142 21.96 2.74 -23.01
N ALA A 143 22.59 1.77 -23.67
CA ALA A 143 23.31 2.00 -24.92
C ALA A 143 22.39 2.35 -26.10
N ASP A 144 21.22 1.71 -26.18
CA ASP A 144 20.23 1.95 -27.24
C ASP A 144 19.40 3.22 -27.00
N GLY A 145 19.32 3.70 -25.75
CA GLY A 145 18.51 4.85 -25.36
C GLY A 145 19.22 5.77 -24.38
N SER A 146 18.85 5.69 -23.09
CA SER A 146 19.44 6.54 -22.04
C SER A 146 19.41 5.90 -20.66
N HIS A 147 20.29 6.38 -19.79
CA HIS A 147 20.38 6.05 -18.36
C HIS A 147 20.75 7.30 -17.57
N HIS A 148 19.99 7.59 -16.52
CA HIS A 148 20.17 8.73 -15.63
C HIS A 148 19.96 8.30 -14.17
N ASP A 149 20.69 8.96 -13.27
CA ASP A 149 20.33 8.98 -11.85
C ASP A 149 19.01 9.76 -11.72
N LEU A 150 18.04 9.22 -10.99
CA LEU A 150 16.71 9.80 -10.84
C LEU A 150 16.56 10.40 -9.44
N ARG A 151 16.47 11.72 -9.36
CA ARG A 151 16.33 12.40 -8.07
C ARG A 151 14.96 12.11 -7.44
N THR A 152 14.99 11.60 -6.22
CA THR A 152 13.79 11.33 -5.41
C THR A 152 13.21 12.61 -4.79
N VAL A 153 12.11 12.48 -4.08
CA VAL A 153 11.45 13.60 -3.36
C VAL A 153 11.97 13.70 -1.93
N LEU A 154 11.70 14.84 -1.28
CA LEU A 154 11.83 14.98 0.16
C LEU A 154 10.46 14.70 0.78
N PRO A 155 10.33 13.87 1.83
CA PRO A 155 11.32 12.88 2.30
C PRO A 155 11.52 11.73 1.30
N ALA A 156 12.73 11.17 1.25
CA ALA A 156 13.15 10.10 0.32
C ALA A 156 12.61 8.73 0.73
N ILE A 157 11.29 8.59 0.79
CA ILE A 157 10.64 7.36 1.25
C ILE A 157 9.54 6.91 0.29
N THR A 158 9.38 5.61 0.15
CA THR A 158 8.38 4.96 -0.71
C THR A 158 6.98 5.59 -0.67
N PRO A 159 6.36 5.88 0.50
CA PRO A 159 5.02 6.46 0.55
C PRO A 159 4.96 7.93 0.09
N ALA A 160 6.08 8.65 0.07
CA ALA A 160 6.16 10.00 -0.50
C ALA A 160 6.49 9.94 -2.00
N ALA A 161 7.43 9.07 -2.38
CA ALA A 161 7.99 9.00 -3.72
C ALA A 161 7.02 8.42 -4.76
N TRP A 162 6.39 7.26 -4.52
CA TRP A 162 5.48 6.67 -5.51
C TRP A 162 4.20 7.49 -5.77
N PRO A 163 3.58 8.13 -4.77
CA PRO A 163 2.54 9.12 -5.05
C PRO A 163 3.04 10.33 -5.85
N SER A 164 4.29 10.75 -5.66
CA SER A 164 4.89 11.81 -6.47
C SER A 164 5.06 11.38 -7.92
N PHE A 165 5.56 10.16 -8.18
CA PHE A 165 5.55 9.53 -9.50
C PHE A 165 4.12 9.44 -10.07
N ALA A 166 3.14 9.05 -9.25
CA ALA A 166 1.77 8.89 -9.70
C ALA A 166 1.13 10.24 -10.08
N THR A 167 1.47 11.34 -9.40
CA THR A 167 0.72 12.60 -9.48
C THR A 167 1.47 13.76 -10.14
N GLY A 168 2.78 13.63 -10.35
CA GLY A 168 3.62 14.69 -10.92
C GLY A 168 3.82 15.89 -10.00
N VAL A 169 3.55 15.75 -8.70
CA VAL A 169 3.76 16.76 -7.67
C VAL A 169 4.49 16.14 -6.47
N ASP A 170 5.16 16.93 -5.66
CA ASP A 170 5.79 16.48 -4.41
C ASP A 170 4.75 16.21 -3.28
N PRO A 171 5.18 15.74 -2.10
CA PRO A 171 4.30 15.44 -0.97
C PRO A 171 3.30 16.52 -0.58
N SER A 172 3.64 17.79 -0.70
CA SER A 172 2.72 18.90 -0.40
C SER A 172 1.57 19.04 -1.40
N GLY A 173 1.71 18.46 -2.59
CA GLY A 173 0.65 18.40 -3.60
C GLY A 173 -0.29 17.22 -3.41
N HIS A 174 0.14 16.12 -2.80
CA HIS A 174 -0.66 14.90 -2.67
C HIS A 174 -1.00 14.47 -1.23
N ALA A 175 -0.47 15.17 -0.23
CA ALA A 175 -0.71 14.99 1.21
C ALA A 175 -0.20 13.66 1.82
N ILE A 176 0.74 12.99 1.16
CA ILE A 176 1.35 11.75 1.69
C ILE A 176 2.82 12.02 1.97
N PHE A 177 3.17 12.16 3.26
CA PHE A 177 4.53 12.49 3.69
C PHE A 177 5.25 11.30 4.34
N ASP A 178 4.53 10.24 4.67
CA ASP A 178 5.01 9.10 5.46
C ASP A 178 4.05 7.92 5.32
N PHE A 179 4.39 6.79 5.93
CA PHE A 179 3.53 5.62 6.09
C PHE A 179 2.36 5.88 7.07
N ILE A 180 2.62 6.67 8.10
CA ILE A 180 1.61 7.09 9.08
C ILE A 180 1.51 8.62 9.12
N SER A 181 0.31 9.14 9.26
CA SER A 181 0.08 10.54 9.62
C SER A 181 -0.39 10.61 11.07
N ARG A 182 -0.47 11.81 11.63
CA ARG A 182 -1.09 12.04 12.94
C ARG A 182 -2.48 12.62 12.75
N ASP A 183 -3.44 12.23 13.58
CA ASP A 183 -4.61 13.07 13.82
C ASP A 183 -4.19 14.22 14.74
N PRO A 184 -4.16 15.49 14.28
CA PRO A 184 -3.68 16.59 15.09
C PRO A 184 -4.53 16.82 16.36
N LYS A 185 -5.79 16.37 16.39
CA LYS A 185 -6.66 16.56 17.56
C LYS A 185 -6.35 15.57 18.68
N THR A 186 -5.92 14.36 18.33
CA THR A 186 -5.74 13.25 19.27
C THR A 186 -4.29 12.80 19.40
N TYR A 187 -3.40 13.29 18.52
CA TYR A 187 -2.01 12.89 18.35
C TYR A 187 -1.82 11.41 17.95
N GLN A 188 -2.92 10.69 17.71
CA GLN A 188 -2.88 9.28 17.39
C GLN A 188 -2.39 9.06 15.95
N PRO A 189 -1.64 7.97 15.70
CA PRO A 189 -1.25 7.61 14.36
C PRO A 189 -2.49 7.18 13.54
N VAL A 190 -2.53 7.59 12.29
CA VAL A 190 -3.50 7.12 11.30
C VAL A 190 -2.75 6.67 10.06
N LEU A 191 -3.31 5.71 9.31
CA LEU A 191 -2.72 5.29 8.05
C LEU A 191 -2.68 6.47 7.08
N ALA A 192 -1.51 6.76 6.51
CA ALA A 192 -1.36 7.91 5.61
C ALA A 192 -2.05 7.67 4.26
N SER A 193 -2.06 6.43 3.77
CA SER A 193 -2.55 6.08 2.44
C SER A 193 -4.08 5.98 2.34
N ALA A 194 -4.75 5.55 3.41
CA ALA A 194 -6.16 5.23 3.35
C ALA A 194 -6.92 5.55 4.65
N GLU A 195 -8.20 5.84 4.48
CA GLU A 195 -9.19 5.98 5.53
C GLU A 195 -10.21 4.84 5.43
N VAL A 196 -10.44 4.16 6.55
CA VAL A 196 -11.42 3.08 6.67
C VAL A 196 -12.60 3.59 7.49
N LEU A 197 -13.71 3.90 6.82
CA LEU A 197 -14.92 4.41 7.45
C LEU A 197 -15.92 3.28 7.67
N SER A 198 -16.62 3.33 8.82
CA SER A 198 -17.69 2.38 9.12
C SER A 198 -18.79 2.43 8.04
N GLY A 199 -19.13 1.26 7.50
CA GLY A 199 -20.16 1.14 6.47
C GLY A 199 -21.56 1.45 6.98
N VAL A 200 -22.46 1.89 6.10
CA VAL A 200 -23.88 2.10 6.44
C VAL A 200 -24.55 0.74 6.64
N GLN A 201 -25.10 0.52 7.83
CA GLN A 201 -25.85 -0.70 8.15
C GLN A 201 -27.13 -0.79 7.31
N ARG A 202 -27.27 -1.85 6.52
CA ARG A 202 -28.46 -2.13 5.70
C ARG A 202 -29.16 -3.39 6.20
N ARG A 203 -30.50 -3.37 6.21
CA ARG A 203 -31.37 -4.42 6.80
C ARG A 203 -31.13 -5.85 6.29
N TRP A 204 -30.48 -6.02 5.13
CA TRP A 204 -30.30 -7.31 4.45
C TRP A 204 -28.88 -7.58 3.94
N ARG A 205 -27.90 -6.71 4.23
CA ARG A 205 -26.50 -6.85 3.79
C ARG A 205 -25.56 -6.38 4.88
N ARG A 206 -24.44 -7.10 5.03
CA ARG A 206 -23.35 -6.70 5.93
C ARG A 206 -22.87 -5.28 5.55
N PRO A 207 -22.66 -4.37 6.51
CA PRO A 207 -22.03 -3.09 6.23
C PRO A 207 -20.62 -3.38 5.71
N LEU A 208 -20.35 -3.00 4.45
CA LEU A 208 -18.99 -3.03 3.92
C LEU A 208 -18.31 -1.71 4.30
N PRO A 209 -17.05 -1.74 4.77
CA PRO A 209 -16.33 -0.52 5.09
C PRO A 209 -16.26 0.38 3.85
N LEU A 210 -16.47 1.67 4.04
CA LEU A 210 -16.20 2.65 3.00
C LEU A 210 -14.71 2.98 3.05
N LEU A 211 -13.99 2.57 2.01
CA LEU A 211 -12.57 2.82 1.89
C LEU A 211 -12.33 4.07 1.05
N ARG A 212 -11.45 4.96 1.52
CA ARG A 212 -11.09 6.17 0.81
C ARG A 212 -9.57 6.32 0.76
N SER A 213 -9.03 6.62 -0.42
CA SER A 213 -7.64 7.06 -0.58
C SER A 213 -7.48 8.42 0.08
N ARG A 214 -6.43 8.57 0.90
CA ARG A 214 -6.07 9.85 1.53
C ARG A 214 -5.20 10.72 0.62
N ARG A 215 -4.68 10.15 -0.47
CA ARG A 215 -3.96 10.88 -1.50
C ARG A 215 -4.90 11.91 -2.13
N ARG A 216 -4.51 13.18 -2.12
CA ARG A 216 -5.37 14.30 -2.53
C ARG A 216 -5.23 14.70 -4.00
N SER A 217 -4.08 14.41 -4.61
CA SER A 217 -3.83 14.69 -6.02
C SER A 217 -4.22 13.52 -6.92
N ARG A 218 -4.55 13.84 -8.17
CA ARG A 218 -4.99 12.86 -9.17
C ARG A 218 -3.79 12.17 -9.82
N PRO A 219 -3.82 10.84 -9.98
CA PRO A 219 -2.75 10.14 -10.65
C PRO A 219 -2.82 10.35 -12.17
N PHE A 220 -1.69 10.32 -12.86
CA PHE A 220 -1.63 10.61 -14.29
C PHE A 220 -2.40 9.58 -15.14
N TRP A 221 -2.55 8.34 -14.69
CA TRP A 221 -3.37 7.34 -15.39
C TRP A 221 -4.87 7.64 -15.37
N GLU A 222 -5.37 8.44 -14.42
CA GLU A 222 -6.74 8.98 -14.50
C GLU A 222 -6.87 10.03 -15.61
N ILE A 223 -5.84 10.87 -15.77
CA ILE A 223 -5.78 11.87 -16.85
C ILE A 223 -5.72 11.15 -18.20
N LEU A 224 -4.90 10.10 -18.32
CA LEU A 224 -4.87 9.21 -19.47
C LEU A 224 -6.27 8.65 -19.78
N ALA A 225 -6.97 8.15 -18.75
CA ALA A 225 -8.32 7.61 -18.89
C ALA A 225 -9.35 8.65 -19.37
N ASP A 226 -9.31 9.89 -18.86
CA ASP A 226 -10.15 11.00 -19.33
C ASP A 226 -9.91 11.27 -20.83
N HIS A 227 -8.64 11.12 -21.25
CA HIS A 227 -8.25 11.26 -22.65
C HIS A 227 -8.53 10.01 -23.49
N ARG A 228 -9.10 8.94 -22.92
CA ARG A 228 -9.37 7.62 -23.54
C ARG A 228 -8.11 6.80 -23.85
N VAL A 229 -7.02 7.03 -23.14
CA VAL A 229 -5.87 6.13 -23.10
C VAL A 229 -6.15 5.08 -22.04
N PHE A 230 -6.08 3.80 -22.42
CA PHE A 230 -6.24 2.71 -21.47
C PHE A 230 -4.95 2.50 -20.68
N SER A 231 -5.07 2.13 -19.40
CA SER A 231 -3.91 1.84 -18.57
C SER A 231 -4.13 0.58 -17.74
N ILE A 232 -3.06 -0.21 -17.59
CA ILE A 232 -2.97 -1.31 -16.62
C ILE A 232 -1.92 -0.93 -15.57
N ILE A 233 -2.35 -0.82 -14.32
CA ILE A 233 -1.52 -0.44 -13.17
C ILE A 233 -1.41 -1.64 -12.24
N LEU A 234 -0.21 -2.17 -12.07
CA LEU A 234 0.05 -3.37 -11.28
C LEU A 234 0.98 -3.02 -10.12
N ARG A 235 0.48 -3.15 -8.90
CA ARG A 235 1.30 -3.12 -7.68
C ARG A 235 2.07 -1.82 -7.45
N VAL A 236 1.73 -0.72 -8.12
CA VAL A 236 2.29 0.62 -7.82
C VAL A 236 1.97 0.95 -6.36
N PRO A 237 2.96 1.30 -5.51
CA PRO A 237 2.74 1.61 -4.10
C PRO A 237 1.72 2.73 -3.86
N ILE A 238 1.04 2.69 -2.71
CA ILE A 238 0.04 3.69 -2.27
C ILE A 238 -1.16 3.81 -3.23
N THR A 239 -1.57 2.68 -3.81
CA THR A 239 -2.77 2.57 -4.65
C THR A 239 -3.89 1.78 -3.97
N TRP A 240 -3.81 1.58 -2.64
CA TRP A 240 -4.91 1.04 -1.84
C TRP A 240 -5.57 2.16 -1.01
N PRO A 241 -6.91 2.24 -0.98
CA PRO A 241 -7.86 1.44 -1.76
C PRO A 241 -7.79 1.74 -3.27
N PRO A 242 -8.11 0.76 -4.13
CA PRO A 242 -8.06 0.95 -5.58
C PRO A 242 -9.10 1.99 -6.02
N GLU A 243 -8.64 3.08 -6.62
CA GLU A 243 -9.51 4.18 -7.08
C GLU A 243 -10.13 3.87 -8.46
N PRO A 244 -11.42 4.19 -8.69
CA PRO A 244 -12.04 3.92 -9.98
C PRO A 244 -11.57 4.84 -11.11
N PHE A 245 -11.12 4.26 -12.23
CA PHE A 245 -10.83 4.97 -13.47
C PHE A 245 -11.06 4.07 -14.71
N ARG A 246 -10.86 4.59 -15.92
CA ARG A 246 -11.02 3.80 -17.16
C ARG A 246 -9.76 2.97 -17.48
N GLY A 247 -9.49 1.98 -16.66
CA GLY A 247 -8.37 1.05 -16.81
C GLY A 247 -8.48 -0.14 -15.87
N LEU A 248 -7.35 -0.83 -15.66
CA LEU A 248 -7.21 -1.93 -14.71
C LEU A 248 -6.17 -1.55 -13.67
N LEU A 249 -6.45 -1.80 -12.39
CA LEU A 249 -5.53 -1.54 -11.30
C LEU A 249 -5.57 -2.69 -10.30
N LEU A 250 -4.40 -3.23 -9.95
CA LEU A 250 -4.19 -4.10 -8.80
C LEU A 250 -3.36 -3.31 -7.77
N SER A 251 -3.89 -3.12 -6.57
CA SER A 251 -3.25 -2.29 -5.55
C SER A 251 -1.90 -2.86 -5.10
N GLY A 252 -0.95 -1.97 -4.83
CA GLY A 252 0.36 -2.27 -4.26
C GLY A 252 0.42 -2.06 -2.75
N MET A 253 1.58 -1.59 -2.27
CA MET A 253 1.85 -1.22 -0.89
C MET A 253 0.69 -0.47 -0.21
N SER A 254 0.48 -0.74 1.09
CA SER A 254 -0.65 -0.33 1.95
C SER A 254 -1.92 -1.19 1.86
N ALA A 255 -2.05 -2.08 0.88
CA ALA A 255 -3.12 -3.07 0.89
C ALA A 255 -2.96 -3.99 2.13
N PRO A 256 -3.97 -4.11 3.01
CA PRO A 256 -3.86 -4.89 4.23
C PRO A 256 -3.94 -6.39 3.92
N ASP A 257 -3.52 -7.19 4.90
CA ASP A 257 -3.82 -8.61 4.96
C ASP A 257 -5.28 -8.86 5.37
N LEU A 258 -5.72 -10.11 5.37
CA LEU A 258 -7.09 -10.49 5.72
C LEU A 258 -7.47 -10.11 7.16
N ARG A 259 -6.51 -9.98 8.07
CA ARG A 259 -6.72 -9.56 9.46
C ARG A 259 -6.75 -8.05 9.61
N GLY A 260 -6.51 -7.30 8.53
CA GLY A 260 -6.41 -5.84 8.54
C GLY A 260 -5.02 -5.32 8.87
N THR A 261 -4.02 -6.18 9.08
CA THR A 261 -2.64 -5.78 9.38
C THR A 261 -1.86 -5.47 8.11
N GLN A 262 -0.70 -4.81 8.21
CA GLN A 262 0.23 -4.65 7.09
C GLN A 262 1.20 -5.84 6.95
N GLY A 263 0.64 -7.05 6.76
CA GLY A 263 1.40 -8.26 6.39
C GLY A 263 1.97 -9.08 7.54
N GLU A 264 1.28 -9.25 8.65
CA GLU A 264 1.77 -10.02 9.80
C GLU A 264 1.63 -11.54 9.60
N GLY A 265 2.75 -12.27 9.65
CA GLY A 265 2.76 -13.73 9.68
C GLY A 265 2.31 -14.33 11.01
N THR A 266 2.25 -15.65 11.09
CA THR A 266 1.90 -16.39 12.32
C THR A 266 2.90 -17.52 12.56
N LEU A 267 3.43 -17.62 13.78
CA LEU A 267 4.22 -18.74 14.25
C LEU A 267 3.36 -19.62 15.16
N LEU A 268 3.09 -20.85 14.74
CA LEU A 268 2.43 -21.87 15.56
C LEU A 268 3.49 -22.77 16.18
N THR A 269 3.57 -22.80 17.51
CA THR A 269 4.60 -23.56 18.25
C THR A 269 4.12 -23.96 19.63
N THR A 270 4.74 -24.97 20.25
CA THR A 270 4.47 -25.33 21.64
C THR A 270 5.01 -24.31 22.64
N GLU A 271 5.98 -23.49 22.22
CA GLU A 271 6.67 -22.51 23.08
C GLU A 271 6.26 -21.08 22.76
N VAL A 272 5.38 -20.51 23.59
CA VAL A 272 5.01 -19.10 23.51
C VAL A 272 5.79 -18.34 24.58
N GLY A 273 7.03 -17.98 24.26
CA GLY A 273 7.82 -17.05 25.06
C GLY A 273 7.31 -15.61 24.96
N GLY A 274 7.76 -14.73 25.87
CA GLY A 274 7.31 -13.33 25.99
C GLY A 274 7.90 -12.33 24.99
N GLN A 275 8.21 -12.74 23.75
CA GLN A 275 8.69 -11.80 22.73
C GLN A 275 7.58 -10.81 22.33
N THR A 276 7.94 -9.53 22.29
CA THR A 276 7.04 -8.40 21.98
C THR A 276 7.05 -7.99 20.50
N SER A 277 7.92 -8.59 19.68
CA SER A 277 8.09 -8.28 18.25
C SER A 277 8.13 -9.55 17.39
N GLY A 278 7.82 -9.40 16.09
CA GLY A 278 7.77 -10.50 15.12
C GLY A 278 6.35 -10.99 14.79
N PRO A 279 6.24 -12.16 14.13
CA PRO A 279 4.97 -12.79 13.78
C PRO A 279 4.08 -13.06 15.00
N LEU A 280 2.76 -13.14 14.79
CA LEU A 280 1.83 -13.54 15.82
C LEU A 280 2.15 -14.97 16.30
N ARG A 281 2.41 -15.15 17.61
CA ARG A 281 2.68 -16.47 18.18
C ARG A 281 1.39 -17.13 18.68
N ILE A 282 1.12 -18.35 18.20
CA ILE A 282 -0.01 -19.17 18.60
C ILE A 282 0.49 -20.46 19.24
N ARG A 283 -0.03 -20.78 20.44
CA ARG A 283 0.32 -22.02 21.14
C ARG A 283 -0.30 -23.22 20.43
N LEU A 284 0.52 -24.23 20.19
CA LEU A 284 0.11 -25.58 19.84
C LEU A 284 0.00 -26.43 21.10
N GLU A 285 -1.18 -26.99 21.35
CA GLU A 285 -1.44 -27.91 22.45
C GLU A 285 -1.30 -29.36 21.98
N PRO A 286 -0.52 -30.21 22.68
CA PRO A 286 -0.46 -31.63 22.37
C PRO A 286 -1.83 -32.30 22.66
N ARG A 287 -2.33 -33.08 21.69
CA ARG A 287 -3.53 -33.91 21.81
C ARG A 287 -3.28 -35.28 21.21
N GLY A 288 -2.82 -36.22 22.03
CA GLY A 288 -2.45 -37.57 21.56
C GLY A 288 -1.25 -37.50 20.63
N ALA A 289 -1.43 -37.96 19.38
CA ALA A 289 -0.40 -37.95 18.34
C ALA A 289 -0.37 -36.66 17.48
N GLU A 290 -1.29 -35.72 17.73
CA GLU A 290 -1.36 -34.44 17.01
C GLU A 290 -1.12 -33.25 17.95
N TYR A 291 -0.84 -32.11 17.35
CA TYR A 291 -0.79 -30.81 17.99
C TYR A 291 -1.92 -29.96 17.43
N VAL A 292 -2.66 -29.28 18.30
CA VAL A 292 -3.83 -28.49 17.94
C VAL A 292 -3.65 -27.06 18.39
N GLY A 293 -3.89 -26.11 17.48
CA GLY A 293 -3.90 -24.68 17.77
C GLY A 293 -5.12 -24.00 17.17
N ARG A 294 -5.32 -22.72 17.50
CA ARG A 294 -6.39 -21.90 16.94
C ARG A 294 -5.79 -20.63 16.34
N MET A 295 -5.77 -20.55 15.02
CA MET A 295 -5.23 -19.40 14.31
C MET A 295 -6.34 -18.36 14.09
N PRO A 296 -6.16 -17.10 14.53
CA PRO A 296 -7.13 -16.05 14.32
C PRO A 296 -7.14 -15.60 12.85
N GLY A 297 -8.32 -15.21 12.39
CA GLY A 297 -8.57 -14.61 11.09
C GLY A 297 -9.13 -13.19 11.23
N PRO A 298 -9.96 -12.72 10.30
CA PRO A 298 -10.54 -11.38 10.35
C PRO A 298 -11.45 -11.18 11.57
N ALA A 299 -11.58 -9.93 12.01
CA ALA A 299 -12.60 -9.51 12.97
C ALA A 299 -14.01 -9.86 12.47
N ILE A 300 -14.92 -10.13 13.41
CA ILE A 300 -16.32 -10.42 13.11
C ILE A 300 -16.99 -9.11 12.67
N PRO A 301 -17.62 -9.04 11.48
CA PRO A 301 -18.27 -7.81 11.04
C PRO A 301 -19.38 -7.39 12.02
N GLY A 302 -19.22 -6.20 12.64
CA GLY A 302 -20.14 -5.65 13.63
C GLY A 302 -19.80 -5.97 15.08
N ASP A 303 -18.77 -6.79 15.33
CA ASP A 303 -18.20 -7.06 16.63
C ASP A 303 -16.67 -7.12 16.48
N GLU A 304 -16.05 -5.94 16.41
CA GLU A 304 -14.61 -5.77 16.16
C GLU A 304 -13.74 -6.34 17.30
N ASP A 305 -14.34 -6.60 18.48
CA ASP A 305 -13.67 -7.20 19.63
C ASP A 305 -13.51 -8.72 19.52
N GLN A 306 -14.22 -9.36 18.57
CA GLN A 306 -14.14 -10.80 18.33
C GLN A 306 -13.57 -11.10 16.95
N THR A 307 -12.72 -12.13 16.87
CA THR A 307 -12.14 -12.60 15.60
C THR A 307 -12.67 -13.97 15.22
N LEU A 308 -12.91 -14.18 13.93
CA LEU A 308 -13.07 -15.54 13.41
C LEU A 308 -11.76 -16.30 13.57
N SER A 309 -11.82 -17.63 13.60
CA SER A 309 -10.62 -18.46 13.76
C SER A 309 -10.77 -19.79 13.04
N VAL A 310 -9.64 -20.39 12.69
CA VAL A 310 -9.58 -21.74 12.15
C VAL A 310 -8.74 -22.64 13.07
N THR A 311 -9.17 -23.88 13.22
CA THR A 311 -8.40 -24.89 13.96
C THR A 311 -7.25 -25.37 13.08
N VAL A 312 -6.05 -25.37 13.65
CA VAL A 312 -4.85 -25.94 13.03
C VAL A 312 -4.56 -27.27 13.68
N ARG A 313 -4.40 -28.33 12.87
CA ARG A 313 -3.95 -29.66 13.33
C ARG A 313 -2.63 -29.99 12.66
N LEU A 314 -1.63 -30.33 13.45
CA LEU A 314 -0.30 -30.74 12.99
C LEU A 314 -0.02 -32.14 13.51
N THR A 315 0.15 -33.09 12.60
CA THR A 315 0.54 -34.47 12.91
C THR A 315 1.95 -34.71 12.42
N PRO A 316 2.95 -34.85 13.31
CA PRO A 316 4.31 -35.15 12.91
C PRO A 316 4.40 -36.49 12.14
N THR A 317 5.26 -36.53 11.14
CA THR A 317 5.64 -37.72 10.37
C THR A 317 7.14 -37.98 10.52
N LYS A 318 7.67 -39.04 9.89
CA LYS A 318 9.11 -39.39 10.02
C LYS A 318 10.05 -38.30 9.50
N THR A 319 9.65 -37.56 8.48
CA THR A 319 10.49 -36.58 7.77
C THR A 319 9.89 -35.18 7.74
N GLY A 320 8.77 -34.96 8.44
CA GLY A 320 7.96 -33.76 8.29
C GLY A 320 6.70 -33.77 9.13
N ALA A 321 5.63 -33.15 8.64
CA ALA A 321 4.33 -33.16 9.30
C ALA A 321 3.19 -33.04 8.28
N ARG A 322 2.06 -33.64 8.63
CA ARG A 322 0.76 -33.39 7.98
C ARG A 322 0.08 -32.24 8.70
N VAL A 323 -0.24 -31.17 7.97
CA VAL A 323 -0.84 -29.94 8.52
C VAL A 323 -2.20 -29.69 7.90
N ASP A 324 -3.25 -29.53 8.72
CA ASP A 324 -4.62 -29.23 8.30
C ASP A 324 -5.13 -27.92 8.95
N LEU A 325 -5.50 -26.95 8.10
CA LEU A 325 -6.14 -25.68 8.49
C LEU A 325 -7.58 -25.59 7.93
N GLY A 326 -8.34 -26.69 7.99
CA GLY A 326 -9.78 -26.70 7.69
C GLY A 326 -10.13 -26.87 6.21
N GLN A 327 -9.17 -27.25 5.36
CA GLN A 327 -9.36 -27.53 3.93
C GLN A 327 -8.64 -28.84 3.51
N GLY A 328 -8.40 -29.75 4.47
CA GLY A 328 -7.71 -31.01 4.24
C GLY A 328 -6.21 -30.94 4.50
N GLY A 329 -5.62 -32.04 4.97
CA GLY A 329 -4.21 -32.07 5.37
C GLY A 329 -3.22 -32.04 4.21
N THR A 330 -2.21 -31.19 4.33
CA THR A 330 -1.06 -31.05 3.42
C THR A 330 0.19 -31.65 4.07
N GLU A 331 0.94 -32.46 3.34
CA GLU A 331 2.24 -32.97 3.80
C GLU A 331 3.34 -31.93 3.57
N LEU A 332 4.16 -31.68 4.57
CA LEU A 332 5.31 -30.77 4.50
C LEU A 332 6.57 -31.44 5.05
N SER A 333 7.67 -31.27 4.33
CA SER A 333 9.00 -31.55 4.84
C SER A 333 9.53 -30.34 5.61
N VAL A 334 10.41 -30.57 6.59
CA VAL A 334 11.09 -29.48 7.31
C VAL A 334 11.85 -28.59 6.31
N GLY A 335 11.74 -27.27 6.46
CA GLY A 335 12.36 -26.25 5.62
C GLY A 335 11.63 -25.94 4.31
N SER A 336 10.64 -26.76 3.91
CA SER A 336 9.89 -26.58 2.67
C SER A 336 8.69 -25.63 2.82
N ASP A 337 8.43 -24.83 1.78
CA ASP A 337 7.23 -24.01 1.66
C ASP A 337 6.11 -24.77 0.94
N SER A 338 4.87 -24.56 1.38
CA SER A 338 3.68 -24.98 0.62
C SER A 338 3.44 -24.09 -0.61
N ALA A 339 2.62 -24.58 -1.56
CA ALA A 339 1.93 -23.71 -2.50
C ALA A 339 0.94 -22.77 -1.77
N TRP A 340 0.34 -21.81 -2.48
CA TRP A 340 -0.79 -21.03 -1.95
C TRP A 340 -1.97 -21.96 -1.65
N LEU A 341 -2.36 -22.05 -0.38
CA LEU A 341 -3.48 -22.85 0.09
C LEU A 341 -4.65 -21.93 0.45
N PRO A 342 -5.90 -22.32 0.14
CA PRO A 342 -7.08 -21.57 0.54
C PRO A 342 -7.37 -21.75 2.04
N VAL A 343 -7.97 -20.75 2.67
CA VAL A 343 -8.57 -20.83 4.00
C VAL A 343 -9.93 -20.16 4.00
N ALA A 344 -10.86 -20.71 4.78
CA ALA A 344 -12.18 -20.12 4.98
C ALA A 344 -12.45 -19.93 6.48
N PHE A 345 -12.90 -18.73 6.85
CA PHE A 345 -13.29 -18.38 8.20
C PHE A 345 -14.81 -18.23 8.28
N GLY A 346 -15.46 -19.02 9.14
CA GLY A 346 -16.92 -19.09 9.26
C GLY A 346 -17.59 -19.99 8.21
N GLU A 347 -18.92 -20.18 8.34
CA GLU A 347 -19.69 -21.12 7.51
C GLU A 347 -20.61 -20.43 6.48
N GLY A 348 -20.91 -21.16 5.39
CA GLY A 348 -21.89 -20.78 4.37
C GLY A 348 -21.48 -19.59 3.48
N ARG A 349 -22.47 -18.93 2.87
CA ARG A 349 -22.28 -17.79 1.95
C ARG A 349 -21.65 -16.54 2.60
N GLN A 350 -21.51 -16.54 3.92
CA GLN A 350 -20.97 -15.42 4.70
C GLN A 350 -19.54 -15.68 5.18
N GLY A 351 -18.94 -16.81 4.81
CA GLY A 351 -17.55 -17.14 5.12
C GLY A 351 -16.58 -16.15 4.46
N VAL A 352 -15.52 -15.82 5.18
CA VAL A 352 -14.44 -14.97 4.69
C VAL A 352 -13.33 -15.84 4.12
N HIS A 353 -12.92 -15.58 2.89
CA HIS A 353 -11.96 -16.39 2.16
C HIS A 353 -10.59 -15.70 2.11
N GLY A 354 -9.56 -16.47 2.43
CA GLY A 354 -8.18 -16.05 2.31
C GLY A 354 -7.30 -17.10 1.68
N MET A 355 -6.02 -16.78 1.57
CA MET A 355 -4.98 -17.71 1.15
C MET A 355 -3.75 -17.55 2.04
N TYR A 356 -2.96 -18.59 2.16
CA TYR A 356 -1.72 -18.57 2.93
C TYR A 356 -0.70 -19.54 2.34
N ARG A 357 0.56 -19.39 2.73
CA ARG A 357 1.58 -20.42 2.63
C ARG A 357 2.08 -20.77 4.02
N MET A 358 2.69 -21.94 4.13
CA MET A 358 3.25 -22.40 5.38
C MET A 358 4.60 -23.07 5.16
N ARG A 359 5.48 -22.91 6.14
CA ARG A 359 6.80 -23.53 6.22
C ARG A 359 6.91 -24.27 7.54
N LEU A 360 7.23 -25.56 7.45
CA LEU A 360 7.52 -26.36 8.63
C LEU A 360 8.95 -26.07 9.09
N LEU A 361 9.12 -25.49 10.28
CA LEU A 361 10.42 -25.11 10.83
C LEU A 361 11.05 -26.25 11.61
N SER A 362 10.26 -26.98 12.39
CA SER A 362 10.72 -28.12 13.19
C SER A 362 9.56 -29.07 13.50
N ILE A 363 9.89 -30.34 13.80
CA ILE A 363 8.92 -31.38 14.22
C ILE A 363 9.13 -31.85 15.67
N GLY A 364 10.17 -31.35 16.36
CA GLY A 364 10.44 -31.66 17.76
C GLY A 364 11.28 -30.57 18.42
N PRO A 365 10.69 -29.70 19.27
CA PRO A 365 9.24 -29.41 19.35
C PRO A 365 8.69 -28.89 18.00
N PRO A 366 7.39 -29.04 17.70
CA PRO A 366 6.83 -28.60 16.43
C PRO A 366 6.77 -27.07 16.34
N ALA A 367 7.23 -26.54 15.21
CA ALA A 367 7.09 -25.13 14.86
C ALA A 367 6.72 -25.00 13.38
N LEU A 368 5.65 -24.25 13.12
CA LEU A 368 5.08 -24.00 11.80
C LEU A 368 4.93 -22.50 11.62
N TYR A 369 5.60 -21.96 10.60
CA TYR A 369 5.39 -20.60 10.17
C TYR A 369 4.31 -20.55 9.09
N VAL A 370 3.38 -19.60 9.22
CA VAL A 370 2.33 -19.30 8.25
C VAL A 370 2.53 -17.86 7.80
N THR A 371 2.57 -17.64 6.50
CA THR A 371 2.70 -16.30 5.92
C THR A 371 1.49 -15.43 6.30
N PRO A 372 1.56 -14.10 6.10
CA PRO A 372 0.40 -13.24 6.28
C PRO A 372 -0.80 -13.74 5.48
N LEU A 373 -1.98 -13.68 6.08
CA LEU A 373 -3.21 -14.16 5.46
C LEU A 373 -3.59 -13.24 4.31
N GLN A 374 -3.49 -13.73 3.09
CA GLN A 374 -3.84 -12.96 1.90
C GLN A 374 -5.37 -12.89 1.75
N ILE A 375 -5.88 -11.76 1.27
CA ILE A 375 -7.25 -11.69 0.73
C ILE A 375 -7.30 -12.55 -0.54
N ASP A 376 -8.26 -13.48 -0.65
CA ASP A 376 -8.38 -14.29 -1.88
C ASP A 376 -8.79 -13.38 -3.06
N PRO A 377 -7.95 -13.22 -4.10
CA PRO A 377 -8.23 -12.35 -5.24
C PRO A 377 -9.47 -12.77 -6.04
N ARG A 378 -9.90 -14.03 -5.92
CA ARG A 378 -11.09 -14.58 -6.60
C ARG A 378 -12.38 -14.33 -5.82
N ARG A 379 -12.28 -14.04 -4.52
CA ARG A 379 -13.41 -13.77 -3.61
C ARG A 379 -13.03 -12.71 -2.58
N PRO A 380 -12.64 -11.50 -3.01
CA PRO A 380 -12.07 -10.51 -2.11
C PRO A 380 -13.13 -9.99 -1.13
N VAL A 381 -12.80 -9.98 0.17
CA VAL A 381 -13.69 -9.43 1.23
C VAL A 381 -13.76 -7.91 1.20
N MET A 382 -12.73 -7.27 0.61
CA MET A 382 -12.63 -5.84 0.36
C MET A 382 -11.90 -5.60 -0.97
N PRO A 383 -12.11 -4.46 -1.65
CA PRO A 383 -11.45 -4.17 -2.92
C PRO A 383 -9.92 -4.18 -2.82
N VAL A 384 -9.29 -5.03 -3.64
CA VAL A 384 -7.83 -5.06 -3.88
C VAL A 384 -7.49 -4.70 -5.33
N SER A 385 -8.50 -4.58 -6.19
CA SER A 385 -8.36 -4.18 -7.58
C SER A 385 -9.52 -3.32 -8.06
N HIS A 386 -9.28 -2.55 -9.13
CA HIS A 386 -10.30 -1.87 -9.92
C HIS A 386 -10.23 -2.31 -11.40
N PRO A 387 -11.35 -2.66 -12.04
CA PRO A 387 -12.61 -3.00 -11.38
C PRO A 387 -12.42 -4.23 -10.48
N SER A 388 -13.35 -4.45 -9.55
CA SER A 388 -13.24 -5.56 -8.59
C SER A 388 -13.00 -6.96 -9.22
N PRO A 389 -13.58 -7.31 -10.41
CA PRO A 389 -13.29 -8.59 -11.06
C PRO A 389 -11.87 -8.75 -11.62
N PHE A 390 -11.05 -7.69 -11.67
CA PHE A 390 -9.71 -7.75 -12.25
C PHE A 390 -8.77 -8.67 -11.47
N ALA A 391 -8.85 -8.67 -10.13
CA ALA A 391 -8.08 -9.60 -9.30
C ALA A 391 -8.42 -11.08 -9.59
N ASP A 392 -9.72 -11.41 -9.74
CA ASP A 392 -10.16 -12.77 -10.11
C ASP A 392 -9.65 -13.14 -11.51
N TYR A 393 -9.76 -12.22 -12.47
CA TYR A 393 -9.21 -12.40 -13.80
C TYR A 393 -7.71 -12.74 -13.75
N LEU A 394 -6.89 -11.93 -13.08
CA LEU A 394 -5.46 -12.19 -12.96
C LEU A 394 -5.20 -13.54 -12.30
N ALA A 395 -5.89 -13.86 -11.21
CA ALA A 395 -5.65 -15.09 -10.46
C ALA A 395 -5.94 -16.35 -11.30
N ARG A 396 -6.92 -16.29 -12.20
CA ARG A 396 -7.21 -17.37 -13.15
C ARG A 396 -6.18 -17.48 -14.28
N ARG A 397 -5.48 -16.39 -14.60
CA ARG A 397 -4.50 -16.33 -15.70
C ARG A 397 -3.10 -16.72 -15.25
N VAL A 398 -2.65 -16.20 -14.09
CA VAL A 398 -1.27 -16.35 -13.61
C VAL A 398 -1.14 -17.27 -12.39
N GLY A 399 -2.26 -17.76 -11.86
CA GLY A 399 -2.32 -18.52 -10.62
C GLY A 399 -2.61 -17.65 -9.39
N PRO A 400 -2.75 -18.26 -8.20
CA PRO A 400 -2.92 -17.51 -6.95
C PRO A 400 -1.67 -16.66 -6.65
N PHE A 401 -1.90 -15.50 -6.04
CA PHE A 401 -0.84 -14.53 -5.73
C PHE A 401 -1.11 -13.78 -4.42
N ALA A 402 -0.07 -13.20 -3.83
CA ALA A 402 -0.18 -12.36 -2.65
C ALA A 402 -0.93 -11.03 -2.95
N THR A 403 -1.91 -10.69 -2.11
CA THR A 403 -2.70 -9.46 -2.23
C THR A 403 -2.29 -8.38 -1.24
N VAL A 404 -1.66 -8.74 -0.12
CA VAL A 404 -1.09 -7.77 0.83
C VAL A 404 -0.03 -6.91 0.13
N GLY A 405 0.06 -5.64 0.51
CA GLY A 405 0.92 -4.67 -0.16
C GLY A 405 2.40 -5.05 -0.12
N LEU A 406 2.86 -5.60 1.00
CA LEU A 406 4.23 -6.10 1.20
C LEU A 406 4.14 -7.46 1.87
N ALA A 407 4.58 -8.51 1.16
CA ALA A 407 4.31 -9.89 1.51
C ALA A 407 5.54 -10.63 2.05
N GLU A 408 6.74 -10.13 1.72
CA GLU A 408 8.03 -10.56 2.26
C GLU A 408 8.07 -10.23 3.77
N ASP A 409 8.04 -11.25 4.64
CA ASP A 409 7.92 -11.01 6.08
C ASP A 409 9.28 -10.68 6.72
N THR A 410 9.65 -9.40 6.63
CA THR A 410 10.87 -8.86 7.26
C THR A 410 10.85 -8.97 8.78
N ASP A 411 9.66 -8.99 9.40
CA ASP A 411 9.53 -9.10 10.86
C ASP A 411 9.82 -10.55 11.31
N ALA A 412 9.36 -11.54 10.54
CA ALA A 412 9.71 -12.95 10.76
C ALA A 412 11.22 -13.18 10.69
N LEU A 413 11.90 -12.58 9.71
CA LEU A 413 13.35 -12.67 9.59
C LEU A 413 14.07 -11.92 10.74
N ASN A 414 13.66 -10.70 11.06
CA ASN A 414 14.25 -9.95 12.18
C ASN A 414 14.11 -10.69 13.51
N ALA A 415 12.95 -11.30 13.76
CA ALA A 415 12.69 -12.09 14.97
C ALA A 415 13.37 -13.47 14.99
N GLY A 416 14.07 -13.86 13.90
CA GLY A 416 14.72 -15.17 13.77
C GLY A 416 13.73 -16.34 13.65
N VAL A 417 12.49 -16.07 13.24
CA VAL A 417 11.46 -17.11 13.02
C VAL A 417 11.72 -17.85 11.70
N ILE A 418 12.16 -17.12 10.68
CA ILE A 418 12.66 -17.67 9.42
C ILE A 418 14.13 -17.25 9.25
N ASP A 419 14.91 -18.08 8.58
CA ASP A 419 16.30 -17.77 8.23
C ASP A 419 16.39 -16.92 6.95
N GLU A 420 17.60 -16.48 6.62
CA GLU A 420 17.86 -15.64 5.45
C GLU A 420 17.50 -16.35 4.13
N ALA A 421 17.80 -17.66 4.02
CA ALA A 421 17.47 -18.46 2.85
C ALA A 421 15.94 -18.56 2.63
N ALA A 422 15.18 -18.78 3.69
CA ALA A 422 13.72 -18.82 3.68
C ALA A 422 13.12 -17.47 3.27
N PHE A 423 13.68 -16.35 3.75
CA PHE A 423 13.26 -15.02 3.33
C PHE A 423 13.57 -14.75 1.86
N LEU A 424 14.78 -15.06 1.38
CA LEU A 424 15.14 -14.91 -0.04
C LEU A 424 14.27 -15.79 -0.95
N ALA A 425 13.87 -16.98 -0.50
CA ALA A 425 12.90 -17.81 -1.22
C ALA A 425 11.50 -17.16 -1.30
N GLN A 426 11.06 -16.43 -0.27
CA GLN A 426 9.82 -15.65 -0.33
C GLN A 426 9.94 -14.52 -1.36
N VAL A 427 11.03 -13.75 -1.33
CA VAL A 427 11.31 -12.67 -2.30
C VAL A 427 11.26 -13.21 -3.73
N GLU A 428 11.98 -14.29 -4.01
CA GLU A 428 12.02 -14.89 -5.35
C GLU A 428 10.64 -15.36 -5.80
N SER A 429 9.88 -16.02 -4.93
CA SER A 429 8.55 -16.49 -5.31
C SER A 429 7.58 -15.34 -5.60
N LEU A 430 7.65 -14.24 -4.84
CA LEU A 430 6.78 -13.07 -5.03
C LEU A 430 7.20 -12.28 -6.28
N HIS A 431 8.49 -12.24 -6.59
CA HIS A 431 9.02 -11.70 -7.84
C HIS A 431 8.45 -12.45 -9.05
N VAL A 432 8.48 -13.79 -9.03
CA VAL A 432 7.94 -14.63 -10.11
C VAL A 432 6.44 -14.43 -10.31
N GLU A 433 5.67 -14.31 -9.23
CA GLU A 433 4.22 -14.00 -9.32
C GLU A 433 3.98 -12.69 -10.06
N ARG A 434 4.72 -11.65 -9.67
CA ARG A 434 4.58 -10.31 -10.23
C ARG A 434 5.10 -10.20 -11.67
N GLU A 435 6.16 -10.93 -12.01
CA GLU A 435 6.66 -11.04 -13.38
C GLU A 435 5.60 -11.66 -14.30
N ARG A 436 4.91 -12.73 -13.86
CA ARG A 436 3.81 -13.32 -14.64
C ARG A 436 2.66 -12.32 -14.85
N MET A 437 2.35 -11.48 -13.86
CA MET A 437 1.34 -10.43 -14.02
C MET A 437 1.75 -9.39 -15.07
N LEU A 438 3.00 -8.94 -15.03
CA LEU A 438 3.55 -7.99 -15.99
C LEU A 438 3.50 -8.58 -17.41
N LEU A 439 3.99 -9.80 -17.62
CA LEU A 439 3.99 -10.45 -18.93
C LEU A 439 2.57 -10.67 -19.47
N GLU A 440 1.60 -11.06 -18.62
CA GLU A 440 0.19 -11.14 -19.02
C GLU A 440 -0.37 -9.76 -19.42
N ALA A 441 -0.01 -8.69 -18.71
CA ALA A 441 -0.42 -7.33 -19.05
C ALA A 441 0.17 -6.85 -20.38
N LEU A 442 1.45 -7.13 -20.65
CA LEU A 442 2.13 -6.80 -21.90
C LEU A 442 1.52 -7.54 -23.10
N CYS A 443 1.13 -8.79 -22.91
CA CYS A 443 0.44 -9.58 -23.93
C CYS A 443 -0.92 -8.95 -24.31
N ARG A 444 -1.67 -8.46 -23.32
CA ARG A 444 -3.06 -7.99 -23.47
C ARG A 444 -3.18 -6.52 -23.86
N CYS A 445 -2.30 -5.66 -23.36
CA CYS A 445 -2.37 -4.22 -23.58
C CYS A 445 -1.56 -3.84 -24.82
N ARG A 446 -2.22 -3.52 -25.93
CA ARG A 446 -1.53 -3.20 -27.20
C ARG A 446 -1.27 -1.72 -27.43
N ASP A 447 -1.95 -0.86 -26.69
CA ASP A 447 -1.80 0.58 -26.68
C ASP A 447 -1.98 1.13 -25.26
N GLY A 448 -1.58 2.39 -25.05
CA GLY A 448 -1.69 3.09 -23.79
C GLY A 448 -0.55 2.83 -22.82
N LEU A 449 -0.87 2.50 -21.57
CA LEU A 449 0.11 2.38 -20.50
C LEU A 449 0.05 1.00 -19.83
N VAL A 450 1.21 0.39 -19.59
CA VAL A 450 1.37 -0.69 -18.61
C VAL A 450 2.39 -0.22 -17.59
N ALA A 451 2.04 -0.17 -16.31
CA ALA A 451 2.96 0.14 -15.23
C ALA A 451 2.95 -0.99 -14.21
N CYS A 452 4.11 -1.55 -13.87
CA CYS A 452 4.25 -2.60 -12.87
C CYS A 452 5.44 -2.30 -11.95
N VAL A 453 5.25 -2.38 -10.63
CA VAL A 453 6.31 -2.13 -9.62
C VAL A 453 6.61 -3.40 -8.83
N PHE A 454 7.89 -3.71 -8.69
CA PHE A 454 8.46 -4.81 -7.91
C PHE A 454 9.12 -4.29 -6.64
N ASP A 455 8.84 -4.93 -5.50
CA ASP A 455 9.30 -4.47 -4.19
C ASP A 455 10.59 -5.18 -3.72
N GLY A 456 11.02 -6.23 -4.44
CA GLY A 456 12.03 -7.17 -3.95
C GLY A 456 13.41 -6.55 -3.71
N SER A 457 13.85 -5.62 -4.56
CA SER A 457 15.12 -4.91 -4.42
C SER A 457 15.19 -4.10 -3.13
N ASP A 458 14.13 -3.37 -2.80
CA ASP A 458 13.98 -2.62 -1.55
C ASP A 458 14.01 -3.57 -0.34
N ARG A 459 13.22 -4.65 -0.36
CA ARG A 459 13.16 -5.63 0.74
C ARG A 459 14.53 -6.28 1.01
N VAL A 460 15.26 -6.65 -0.04
CA VAL A 460 16.57 -7.27 0.08
C VAL A 460 17.61 -6.27 0.57
N GLN A 461 17.62 -5.04 0.07
CA GLN A 461 18.58 -4.04 0.52
C GLN A 461 18.38 -3.66 1.97
N HIS A 462 17.13 -3.53 2.44
CA HIS A 462 16.86 -3.38 3.86
C HIS A 462 17.48 -4.50 4.70
N MET A 463 17.30 -5.77 4.33
CA MET A 463 17.70 -6.90 5.19
C MET A 463 19.16 -7.35 5.03
N PHE A 464 19.84 -6.97 3.94
CA PHE A 464 21.15 -7.54 3.58
C PHE A 464 22.25 -6.50 3.32
N HIS A 465 22.03 -5.20 3.56
CA HIS A 465 23.09 -4.18 3.37
C HIS A 465 24.33 -4.47 4.20
N ARG A 466 24.16 -4.92 5.45
CA ARG A 466 25.26 -5.38 6.33
C ARG A 466 26.13 -6.49 5.72
N GLY A 467 25.64 -7.21 4.71
CA GLY A 467 26.43 -8.21 3.98
C GLY A 467 27.59 -7.62 3.20
N ARG A 468 27.54 -6.32 2.89
CA ARG A 468 28.62 -5.55 2.26
C ARG A 468 29.60 -4.93 3.28
N GLU A 469 29.26 -4.97 4.56
CA GLU A 469 29.94 -4.24 5.63
C GLU A 469 30.26 -5.18 6.80
N PRO A 470 31.41 -5.89 6.77
CA PRO A 470 31.78 -6.85 7.82
C PRO A 470 31.77 -6.28 9.23
N ASP A 471 32.00 -4.97 9.38
CA ASP A 471 32.05 -4.23 10.63
C ASP A 471 30.70 -3.62 11.06
N HIS A 472 29.62 -3.85 10.32
CA HIS A 472 28.29 -3.36 10.68
C HIS A 472 27.88 -3.86 12.08
N PRO A 473 27.30 -3.03 12.98
CA PRO A 473 27.05 -3.43 14.37
C PRO A 473 26.25 -4.72 14.54
N ALA A 474 25.19 -4.91 13.73
CA ALA A 474 24.41 -6.16 13.68
C ALA A 474 25.23 -7.44 13.40
N ASN A 475 26.35 -7.37 12.68
CA ASN A 475 27.15 -8.57 12.35
C ASN A 475 27.92 -9.12 13.57
N SER A 476 28.07 -8.34 14.64
CA SER A 476 28.68 -8.81 15.89
C SER A 476 27.85 -9.89 16.59
N THR A 477 26.54 -9.89 16.37
CA THR A 477 25.57 -10.82 16.98
C THR A 477 24.84 -11.68 15.96
N ILE A 478 24.64 -11.17 14.74
CA ILE A 478 23.84 -11.79 13.67
C ILE A 478 24.61 -11.71 12.33
N PRO A 479 25.58 -12.61 12.08
CA PRO A 479 26.35 -12.61 10.84
C PRO A 479 25.44 -12.78 9.61
N CYS A 480 25.86 -12.21 8.48
CA CYS A 480 25.18 -12.36 7.19
C CYS A 480 25.61 -13.65 6.50
N GLU A 481 24.67 -14.54 6.21
CA GLU A 481 24.91 -15.82 5.53
C GLU A 481 24.88 -15.65 4.00
N HIS A 482 24.25 -14.59 3.50
CA HIS A 482 24.10 -14.30 2.07
C HIS A 482 24.60 -12.90 1.67
N PRO A 483 25.90 -12.59 1.76
CA PRO A 483 26.44 -11.27 1.40
C PRO A 483 26.17 -10.84 -0.05
N GLN A 484 25.99 -11.80 -0.95
CA GLN A 484 25.65 -11.59 -2.36
C GLN A 484 24.16 -11.31 -2.64
N ALA A 485 23.30 -11.26 -1.62
CA ALA A 485 21.85 -11.17 -1.80
C ALA A 485 21.43 -9.92 -2.59
N ILE A 486 22.05 -8.76 -2.33
CA ILE A 486 21.74 -7.52 -3.04
C ILE A 486 22.10 -7.65 -4.52
N GLU A 487 23.29 -8.14 -4.84
CA GLU A 487 23.70 -8.34 -6.23
C GLU A 487 22.77 -9.33 -6.96
N ALA A 488 22.36 -10.42 -6.30
CA ALA A 488 21.42 -11.37 -6.87
C ALA A 488 20.05 -10.73 -7.18
N ALA A 489 19.55 -9.84 -6.32
CA ALA A 489 18.31 -9.10 -6.56
C ALA A 489 18.42 -8.14 -7.77
N TYR A 490 19.57 -7.49 -7.96
CA TYR A 490 19.82 -6.60 -9.10
C TYR A 490 19.91 -7.39 -10.41
N ARG A 491 20.63 -8.52 -10.41
CA ARG A 491 20.67 -9.44 -11.56
C ARG A 491 19.27 -9.95 -11.91
N ARG A 492 18.43 -10.25 -10.91
CA ARG A 492 17.04 -10.64 -11.12
C ARG A 492 16.20 -9.52 -11.73
N ALA A 493 16.39 -8.27 -11.31
CA ALA A 493 15.74 -7.11 -11.94
C ALA A 493 16.17 -6.98 -13.41
N ASP A 494 17.46 -7.13 -13.71
CA ASP A 494 18.00 -7.13 -15.08
C ASP A 494 17.40 -8.25 -15.95
N ASP A 495 17.27 -9.47 -15.43
CA ASP A 495 16.62 -10.59 -16.12
C ASP A 495 15.17 -10.25 -16.50
N THR A 496 14.43 -9.61 -15.59
CA THR A 496 13.05 -9.18 -15.85
C THR A 496 13.01 -8.09 -16.93
N VAL A 497 13.95 -7.15 -16.93
CA VAL A 497 14.07 -6.17 -18.02
C VAL A 497 14.30 -6.87 -19.36
N GLY A 498 15.18 -7.88 -19.42
CA GLY A 498 15.41 -8.68 -20.63
C GLY A 498 14.13 -9.33 -21.16
N LYS A 499 13.30 -9.90 -20.27
CA LYS A 499 12.00 -10.49 -20.64
C LYS A 499 11.00 -9.43 -21.13
N VAL A 500 10.99 -8.25 -20.53
CA VAL A 500 10.12 -7.14 -20.96
C VAL A 500 10.53 -6.64 -22.33
N VAL A 501 11.83 -6.44 -22.58
CA VAL A 501 12.38 -6.03 -23.88
C VAL A 501 11.96 -7.01 -24.98
N ALA A 502 11.95 -8.32 -24.70
CA ALA A 502 11.50 -9.34 -25.64
C ALA A 502 10.00 -9.25 -26.02
N GLU A 503 9.17 -8.63 -25.17
CA GLU A 503 7.73 -8.44 -25.38
C GLU A 503 7.37 -7.03 -25.93
N LEU A 504 8.37 -6.16 -26.10
CA LEU A 504 8.19 -4.85 -26.73
C LEU A 504 7.94 -5.01 -28.23
N ARG A 505 7.18 -4.07 -28.77
CA ARG A 505 6.90 -3.95 -30.19
C ARG A 505 7.60 -2.73 -30.75
N GLU A 506 7.72 -2.69 -32.07
CA GLU A 506 8.23 -1.52 -32.75
C GLU A 506 7.43 -0.26 -32.37
N GLY A 507 8.15 0.78 -31.94
CA GLY A 507 7.57 2.04 -31.50
C GLY A 507 7.18 2.11 -30.02
N ASP A 508 7.20 1.00 -29.28
CA ASP A 508 6.95 1.04 -27.83
C ASP A 508 8.08 1.77 -27.10
N VAL A 509 7.72 2.44 -26.00
CA VAL A 509 8.68 3.03 -25.07
C VAL A 509 8.69 2.22 -23.78
N LEU A 510 9.88 1.86 -23.32
CA LEU A 510 10.13 1.24 -22.02
C LEU A 510 10.85 2.24 -21.13
N LEU A 511 10.29 2.48 -19.95
CA LEU A 511 10.94 3.18 -18.84
C LEU A 511 11.17 2.17 -17.71
N VAL A 512 12.42 2.03 -17.26
CA VAL A 512 12.77 1.28 -16.05
C VAL A 512 13.24 2.26 -15.01
N LEU A 513 12.62 2.26 -13.83
CA LEU A 513 12.93 3.27 -12.81
C LEU A 513 12.83 2.74 -11.38
N SER A 514 13.40 3.50 -10.45
CA SER A 514 13.14 3.37 -9.02
C SER A 514 12.76 4.72 -8.42
N ASP A 515 12.03 4.68 -7.32
CA ASP A 515 11.53 5.86 -6.63
C ASP A 515 12.60 6.52 -5.73
N HIS A 516 13.55 5.73 -5.23
CA HIS A 516 14.74 6.17 -4.50
C HIS A 516 15.85 5.10 -4.59
N GLY A 517 17.04 5.46 -4.10
CA GLY A 517 18.17 4.56 -3.86
C GLY A 517 18.26 4.12 -2.40
N PHE A 518 19.46 3.75 -1.97
CA PHE A 518 19.72 3.14 -0.65
C PHE A 518 21.10 3.53 -0.11
N CYS A 519 21.20 3.61 1.21
CA CYS A 519 22.48 3.70 1.93
C CYS A 519 22.50 2.74 3.13
N SER A 520 23.66 2.61 3.75
CA SER A 520 23.81 1.86 4.99
C SER A 520 23.06 2.54 6.14
N PHE A 521 22.53 1.75 7.07
CA PHE A 521 21.87 2.19 8.29
C PHE A 521 22.52 1.48 9.47
N ARG A 522 23.48 2.16 10.10
CA ARG A 522 24.34 1.61 11.16
C ARG A 522 23.97 2.15 12.53
N ARG A 523 23.42 3.36 12.61
CA ARG A 523 23.10 4.05 13.86
C ARG A 523 21.75 4.75 13.81
N CYS A 524 21.02 4.68 14.91
CA CYS A 524 19.74 5.32 15.10
C CYS A 524 19.90 6.74 15.66
N VAL A 525 19.00 7.64 15.26
CA VAL A 525 18.78 8.95 15.89
C VAL A 525 17.36 9.00 16.46
N ASP A 526 17.23 9.07 17.78
CA ASP A 526 15.95 9.23 18.46
C ASP A 526 15.59 10.72 18.57
N LEU A 527 14.70 11.18 17.68
CA LEU A 527 14.31 12.59 17.62
C LEU A 527 13.55 13.04 18.87
N ASN A 528 12.74 12.17 19.47
CA ASN A 528 12.03 12.52 20.70
C ASN A 528 12.98 12.63 21.90
N ALA A 529 14.02 11.79 21.99
CA ALA A 529 15.07 11.93 22.98
C ALA A 529 15.84 13.25 22.77
N TRP A 530 16.20 13.58 21.53
CA TRP A 530 16.85 14.85 21.21
C TRP A 530 15.98 16.05 21.60
N LEU A 531 14.68 16.03 21.24
CA LEU A 531 13.73 17.08 21.61
C LEU A 531 13.58 17.21 23.13
N ARG A 532 13.59 16.10 23.87
CA ARG A 532 13.54 16.11 25.33
C ARG A 532 14.78 16.76 25.91
N ASP A 533 15.96 16.36 25.46
CA ASP A 533 17.24 16.85 25.98
C ASP A 533 17.45 18.33 25.61
N ALA A 534 16.94 18.76 24.46
CA ALA A 534 16.90 20.17 24.05
C ALA A 534 15.76 20.99 24.67
N GLY A 535 14.86 20.37 25.46
CA GLY A 535 13.79 21.06 26.21
C GLY A 535 12.53 21.39 25.41
N TYR A 536 12.31 20.81 24.24
CA TYR A 536 11.09 20.97 23.45
C TYR A 536 10.00 19.94 23.77
N LEU A 537 10.39 18.74 24.21
CA LEU A 537 9.49 17.66 24.58
C LEU A 537 9.59 17.38 26.08
N HIS A 538 8.43 17.24 26.74
CA HIS A 538 8.37 16.90 28.15
C HIS A 538 7.52 15.66 28.35
N LEU A 539 7.98 14.78 29.23
CA LEU A 539 7.24 13.59 29.66
C LEU A 539 6.53 13.89 30.99
N LYS A 540 5.43 13.18 31.23
CA LYS A 540 4.74 13.16 32.52
C LYS A 540 5.68 12.66 33.63
N GLU A 541 5.41 13.07 34.86
CA GLU A 541 6.22 12.65 36.01
C GLU A 541 6.28 11.11 36.10
N SER A 542 7.49 10.57 36.31
CA SER A 542 7.78 9.12 36.37
C SER A 542 7.51 8.32 35.08
N ALA A 543 7.20 8.97 33.96
CA ALA A 543 6.97 8.28 32.71
C ALA A 543 8.29 7.90 32.00
N THR A 544 8.26 6.82 31.23
CA THR A 544 9.45 6.26 30.56
C THR A 544 9.44 6.46 29.05
N GLY A 545 8.51 7.25 28.50
CA GLY A 545 8.45 7.55 27.07
C GLY A 545 7.74 6.46 26.27
N GLY A 546 6.63 5.92 26.78
CA GLY A 546 5.85 4.87 26.12
C GLY A 546 5.25 5.28 24.77
N SER A 547 4.76 4.27 24.05
CA SER A 547 4.35 4.39 22.63
C SER A 547 3.19 5.34 22.38
N TRP A 548 3.18 5.87 21.16
CA TRP A 548 2.10 6.73 20.64
C TRP A 548 1.91 7.99 21.46
N LEU A 549 3.04 8.56 21.92
CA LEU A 549 3.09 9.83 22.64
C LEU A 549 2.25 9.82 23.94
N ARG A 550 1.87 8.64 24.44
CA ARG A 550 0.96 8.48 25.59
C ARG A 550 1.51 9.09 26.88
N ASP A 551 2.83 9.17 26.97
CA ASP A 551 3.58 9.63 28.14
C ASP A 551 3.98 11.11 28.03
N VAL A 552 3.69 11.78 26.91
CA VAL A 552 4.00 13.19 26.70
C VAL A 552 3.13 14.09 27.57
N ASP A 553 3.76 15.07 28.22
CA ASP A 553 3.11 16.19 28.89
C ASP A 553 2.89 17.33 27.89
N TRP A 554 1.67 17.36 27.34
CA TRP A 554 1.27 18.35 26.34
C TRP A 554 1.20 19.78 26.87
N SER A 555 1.11 19.99 28.19
CA SER A 555 1.03 21.34 28.77
C SER A 555 2.35 22.11 28.65
N ARG A 556 3.45 21.41 28.38
CA ARG A 556 4.80 21.96 28.30
C ARG A 556 5.50 21.68 26.97
N THR A 557 5.05 20.67 26.23
CA THR A 557 5.70 20.22 24.99
C THR A 557 5.42 21.16 23.82
N ARG A 558 6.49 21.73 23.25
CA ARG A 558 6.46 22.64 22.08
C ARG A 558 6.62 21.90 20.75
N ALA A 559 7.31 20.75 20.72
CA ALA A 559 7.48 19.96 19.51
C ALA A 559 7.62 18.45 19.82
N TYR A 560 7.30 17.60 18.84
CA TYR A 560 7.33 16.13 18.96
C TYR A 560 7.58 15.47 17.59
N ALA A 561 8.06 14.23 17.60
CA ALA A 561 8.28 13.40 16.42
C ALA A 561 7.31 12.20 16.40
N LEU A 562 6.82 11.86 15.20
CA LEU A 562 6.03 10.66 14.93
C LEU A 562 6.21 10.27 13.46
N GLY A 563 6.37 8.98 13.19
CA GLY A 563 6.70 8.49 11.85
C GLY A 563 8.20 8.57 11.54
N LEU A 564 8.55 8.35 10.28
CA LEU A 564 9.93 8.31 9.81
C LEU A 564 10.48 9.67 9.35
N SER A 565 9.60 10.61 9.03
CA SER A 565 9.93 11.75 8.16
C SER A 565 10.34 13.04 8.89
N GLY A 566 9.77 13.35 10.06
CA GLY A 566 10.07 14.65 10.68
C GLY A 566 9.38 14.99 12.00
N LEU A 567 9.46 16.29 12.33
CA LEU A 567 8.99 16.90 13.57
C LEU A 567 7.74 17.73 13.34
N TYR A 568 6.88 17.76 14.35
CA TYR A 568 5.69 18.60 14.41
C TYR A 568 5.81 19.58 15.59
N VAL A 569 5.45 20.83 15.36
CA VAL A 569 5.26 21.85 16.39
C VAL A 569 3.87 21.68 16.99
N ASN A 570 3.78 21.72 18.32
CA ASN A 570 2.52 21.65 19.06
C ASN A 570 1.77 23.00 18.99
N LEU A 571 1.29 23.33 17.79
CA LEU A 571 0.75 24.62 17.39
C LEU A 571 -0.69 24.82 17.90
N LEU A 572 -0.92 25.92 18.61
CA LEU A 572 -2.24 26.29 19.10
C LEU A 572 -3.22 26.50 17.93
N GLY A 573 -4.37 25.83 18.00
CA GLY A 573 -5.43 25.89 16.99
C GLY A 573 -5.31 24.82 15.90
N ARG A 574 -4.17 24.14 15.78
CA ARG A 574 -4.01 22.96 14.93
C ARG A 574 -4.00 21.69 15.78
N GLU A 575 -3.11 21.63 16.76
CA GLU A 575 -2.99 20.51 17.70
C GLU A 575 -4.02 20.58 18.83
N GLY A 576 -4.55 19.42 19.26
CA GLY A 576 -5.61 19.33 20.26
C GLY A 576 -5.24 19.88 21.65
N SER A 577 -3.95 19.92 21.96
CA SER A 577 -3.37 20.54 23.16
C SER A 577 -2.19 21.46 22.79
N GLY A 578 -2.31 22.15 21.65
CA GLY A 578 -1.30 23.09 21.16
C GLY A 578 -1.02 24.23 22.16
N ILE A 579 0.25 24.56 22.35
CA ILE A 579 0.70 25.62 23.26
C ILE A 579 1.52 26.72 22.57
N VAL A 580 2.10 26.43 21.41
CA VAL A 580 2.89 27.40 20.63
C VAL A 580 1.94 28.32 19.88
N GLN A 581 2.10 29.64 20.01
CA GLN A 581 1.24 30.60 19.30
C GLN A 581 1.53 30.62 17.79
N PRO A 582 0.48 30.72 16.94
CA PRO A 582 0.68 30.96 15.52
C PRO A 582 1.37 32.30 15.26
N GLY A 583 2.10 32.40 14.15
CA GLY A 583 2.85 33.60 13.78
C GLY A 583 4.29 33.53 14.27
N VAL A 584 4.76 34.60 14.94
CA VAL A 584 6.19 34.77 15.26
C VAL A 584 6.73 33.64 16.14
N GLU A 585 5.99 33.18 17.14
CA GLU A 585 6.46 32.11 18.03
C GLU A 585 6.65 30.79 17.27
N TYR A 586 5.66 30.40 16.45
CA TYR A 586 5.75 29.22 15.58
C TYR A 586 6.96 29.27 14.63
N GLU A 587 7.18 30.40 13.95
CA GLU A 587 8.33 30.58 13.06
C GLU A 587 9.66 30.54 13.82
N THR A 588 9.70 31.09 15.04
CA THR A 588 10.87 31.00 15.91
C THR A 588 11.16 29.56 16.31
N VAL A 589 10.15 28.78 16.75
CA VAL A 589 10.33 27.36 17.08
C VAL A 589 10.92 26.59 15.91
N LYS A 590 10.38 26.76 14.69
CA LYS A 590 10.93 26.07 13.50
C LYS A 590 12.38 26.45 13.23
N LYS A 591 12.72 27.74 13.33
CA LYS A 591 14.11 28.21 13.15
C LYS A 591 15.04 27.66 14.23
N GLU A 592 14.58 27.60 15.47
CA GLU A 592 15.32 26.99 16.58
C GLU A 592 15.52 25.49 16.35
N LEU A 593 14.51 24.76 15.88
CA LEU A 593 14.65 23.33 15.56
C LEU A 593 15.64 23.12 14.40
N VAL A 594 15.51 23.87 13.30
CA VAL A 594 16.37 23.71 12.12
C VAL A 594 17.82 24.14 12.40
N GLY A 595 18.00 25.34 12.98
CA GLY A 595 19.31 25.97 13.17
C GLY A 595 19.94 25.81 14.55
N GLY A 596 19.17 25.40 15.57
CA GLY A 596 19.60 25.26 16.95
C GLY A 596 20.18 23.89 17.31
N GLY A 597 20.78 23.20 16.34
CA GLY A 597 21.56 21.98 16.57
C GLY A 597 21.00 20.70 15.95
N LEU A 598 19.86 20.72 15.26
CA LEU A 598 19.41 19.56 14.49
C LEU A 598 20.13 19.46 13.14
N THR A 599 20.25 20.55 12.39
CA THR A 599 21.14 20.59 11.21
C THR A 599 22.59 20.48 11.68
N GLY A 600 23.32 19.50 11.16
CA GLY A 600 24.68 19.22 11.58
C GLY A 600 24.77 18.55 12.96
N LEU A 601 23.69 17.91 13.44
CA LEU A 601 23.72 17.18 14.71
C LEU A 601 24.83 16.14 14.68
N ILE A 602 25.72 16.18 15.67
CA ILE A 602 26.89 15.29 15.78
C ILE A 602 26.58 14.15 16.74
N ASP A 603 26.84 12.92 16.30
CA ASP A 603 26.97 11.77 17.17
C ASP A 603 28.39 11.74 17.73
N THR A 604 28.54 12.13 19.00
CA THR A 604 29.85 12.23 19.65
C THR A 604 30.49 10.87 19.92
N GLU A 605 29.73 9.78 19.96
CA GLU A 605 30.29 8.44 20.16
C GLU A 605 30.94 7.92 18.87
N ALA A 606 30.32 8.23 17.72
CA ALA A 606 30.81 7.85 16.40
C ALA A 606 31.73 8.90 15.74
N ASP A 607 31.86 10.09 16.36
CA ASP A 607 32.57 11.27 15.82
C ASP A 607 32.13 11.60 14.37
N ALA A 608 30.81 11.62 14.16
CA ALA A 608 30.23 11.77 12.83
C ALA A 608 28.96 12.65 12.85
N ILE A 609 28.67 13.30 11.72
CA ILE A 609 27.41 14.02 11.52
C ILE A 609 26.29 12.98 11.35
N ALA A 610 25.25 13.07 12.18
CA ALA A 610 24.08 12.19 12.14
C ALA A 610 22.92 12.78 11.32
N VAL A 611 22.76 14.10 11.33
CA VAL A 611 21.77 14.83 10.54
C VAL A 611 22.49 15.84 9.66
N ASP A 612 22.49 15.61 8.35
CA ASP A 612 23.10 16.52 7.38
C ASP A 612 22.32 17.84 7.32
N ARG A 613 20.98 17.74 7.20
CA ARG A 613 20.12 18.91 7.08
C ARG A 613 18.75 18.70 7.71
N ALA A 614 18.24 19.71 8.40
CA ALA A 614 16.83 19.84 8.72
C ALA A 614 16.17 20.88 7.81
N TYR A 615 14.94 20.62 7.38
CA TYR A 615 14.22 21.44 6.39
C TYR A 615 12.99 22.07 7.03
N ASP A 616 12.90 23.40 7.04
CA ASP A 616 11.61 24.08 7.27
C ASP A 616 10.70 23.80 6.08
N THR A 617 9.65 23.01 6.30
CA THR A 617 8.78 22.55 5.22
C THR A 617 8.04 23.69 4.51
N ALA A 618 7.78 24.81 5.21
CA ALA A 618 7.16 25.99 4.61
C ALA A 618 8.08 26.71 3.62
N SER A 619 9.39 26.51 3.72
CA SER A 619 10.37 27.08 2.77
C SER A 619 10.62 26.19 1.56
N TYR A 620 10.28 24.91 1.65
CA TYR A 620 10.55 23.90 0.63
C TYR A 620 9.30 23.55 -0.20
N TYR A 621 8.13 23.57 0.43
CA TYR A 621 6.86 23.21 -0.20
C TYR A 621 5.94 24.41 -0.42
N ASP A 622 5.32 24.46 -1.58
CA ASP A 622 4.29 25.43 -1.98
C ASP A 622 2.95 24.76 -2.35
N GLY A 623 2.83 23.44 -2.17
CA GLY A 623 1.60 22.71 -2.45
C GLY A 623 0.47 22.98 -1.42
N PRO A 624 -0.80 22.79 -1.82
CA PRO A 624 -1.96 23.16 -0.99
C PRO A 624 -2.11 22.34 0.30
N TYR A 625 -1.38 21.22 0.42
CA TYR A 625 -1.42 20.33 1.59
C TYR A 625 -0.12 20.36 2.40
N ALA A 626 0.75 21.36 2.19
CA ALA A 626 2.01 21.50 2.95
C ALA A 626 1.78 21.48 4.47
N GLY A 627 0.69 22.09 4.96
CA GLY A 627 0.34 22.11 6.38
C GLY A 627 -0.20 20.80 6.98
N GLU A 628 -0.41 19.76 6.17
CA GLU A 628 -0.81 18.42 6.65
C GLU A 628 0.40 17.55 7.05
N GLY A 629 1.60 17.88 6.57
CA GLY A 629 2.84 17.16 6.86
C GLY A 629 3.58 17.66 8.11
N PRO A 630 4.80 17.14 8.36
CA PRO A 630 5.71 17.67 9.37
C PRO A 630 6.04 19.16 9.12
N ASP A 631 6.33 19.89 10.20
CA ASP A 631 6.78 21.29 10.10
C ASP A 631 8.29 21.39 9.84
N VAL A 632 9.03 20.37 10.26
CA VAL A 632 10.46 20.20 9.96
C VAL A 632 10.70 18.77 9.47
N LEU A 633 11.27 18.62 8.27
CA LEU A 633 11.73 17.32 7.77
C LEU A 633 13.22 17.12 8.07
N VAL A 634 13.64 15.87 8.26
CA VAL A 634 15.01 15.54 8.66
C VAL A 634 15.71 14.74 7.55
N GLY A 635 16.76 15.32 6.97
CA GLY A 635 17.72 14.66 6.08
C GLY A 635 18.88 14.09 6.89
N TYR A 636 18.79 12.81 7.24
CA TYR A 636 19.86 12.10 7.93
C TYR A 636 21.10 11.94 7.05
N ALA A 637 22.28 11.92 7.66
CA ALA A 637 23.51 11.58 6.96
C ALA A 637 23.56 10.07 6.64
N ALA A 638 24.42 9.68 5.68
CA ALA A 638 24.65 8.26 5.39
C ALA A 638 25.08 7.50 6.65
N GLY A 639 24.53 6.30 6.86
CA GLY A 639 24.75 5.51 8.07
C GLY A 639 23.73 5.76 9.19
N TYR A 640 22.91 6.81 9.08
CA TYR A 640 21.94 7.19 10.10
C TYR A 640 20.50 7.08 9.61
N ARG A 641 19.58 6.84 10.56
CA ARG A 641 18.14 6.91 10.35
C ARG A 641 17.46 7.20 11.68
N VAL A 642 16.19 7.62 11.66
CA VAL A 642 15.37 7.70 12.87
C VAL A 642 15.34 6.36 13.64
N SER A 643 15.29 6.41 14.97
CA SER A 643 15.09 5.22 15.80
C SER A 643 13.70 4.59 15.61
N TRP A 644 13.55 3.27 15.85
CA TRP A 644 12.23 2.63 15.85
C TRP A 644 11.31 3.13 16.98
N ALA A 645 11.89 3.60 18.08
CA ALA A 645 11.16 4.13 19.23
C ALA A 645 10.52 5.48 18.86
N SER A 646 11.34 6.45 18.44
CA SER A 646 10.88 7.77 17.98
C SER A 646 9.84 7.66 16.86
N ALA A 647 10.01 6.73 15.92
CA ALA A 647 9.05 6.55 14.84
C ALA A 647 7.66 6.05 15.31
N ARG A 648 7.59 5.39 16.47
CA ARG A 648 6.34 4.99 17.16
C ARG A 648 5.87 6.05 18.17
N GLY A 649 6.49 7.22 18.20
CA GLY A 649 6.20 8.28 19.17
C GLY A 649 6.63 7.92 20.60
N GLU A 650 7.54 6.95 20.75
CA GLU A 650 8.23 6.69 22.02
C GLU A 650 9.38 7.70 22.20
N THR A 651 9.93 7.78 23.41
CA THR A 651 11.09 8.60 23.72
C THR A 651 12.17 7.70 24.32
N ALA A 652 13.20 7.37 23.55
CA ALA A 652 14.29 6.53 24.03
C ALA A 652 15.12 7.23 25.13
N PRO A 653 15.81 6.49 26.01
CA PRO A 653 16.68 7.11 27.02
C PRO A 653 17.84 7.90 26.41
N ALA A 654 18.42 7.42 25.29
CA ALA A 654 19.53 8.07 24.59
C ALA A 654 19.12 8.56 23.20
N VAL A 655 19.82 9.59 22.69
CA VAL A 655 19.64 10.13 21.33
C VAL A 655 20.19 9.18 20.27
N PHE A 656 21.34 8.56 20.52
CA PHE A 656 21.98 7.66 19.58
C PHE A 656 22.01 6.24 20.10
N ALA A 657 21.93 5.27 19.18
CA ALA A 657 22.08 3.86 19.48
C ALA A 657 22.58 3.11 18.23
N ASP A 658 23.35 2.04 18.43
CA ASP A 658 23.72 1.15 17.33
C ASP A 658 22.49 0.45 16.74
N ASN A 659 22.57 0.16 15.44
CA ASN A 659 21.65 -0.75 14.78
C ASN A 659 22.18 -2.18 14.82
N ASP A 660 21.65 -2.98 15.74
CA ASP A 660 21.93 -4.41 15.89
C ASP A 660 20.92 -5.32 15.17
N HIS A 661 20.03 -4.75 14.34
CA HIS A 661 19.02 -5.48 13.59
C HIS A 661 19.50 -5.91 12.19
N ARG A 662 18.86 -6.94 11.62
CA ARG A 662 19.11 -7.34 10.22
C ARG A 662 18.73 -6.24 9.21
N TRP A 663 17.73 -5.42 9.57
CA TRP A 663 17.36 -4.21 8.81
C TRP A 663 18.51 -3.19 8.85
N SER A 664 19.39 -3.23 7.86
CA SER A 664 20.73 -2.63 7.83
C SER A 664 20.95 -1.69 6.64
N GLY A 665 20.06 -1.69 5.65
CA GLY A 665 19.99 -0.66 4.61
C GLY A 665 18.77 0.21 4.83
N ASP A 666 18.84 1.49 4.47
CA ASP A 666 17.68 2.37 4.50
C ASP A 666 17.82 3.49 3.47
N HIS A 667 16.72 4.19 3.24
CA HIS A 667 16.58 5.27 2.29
C HIS A 667 15.96 6.52 2.94
N CYS A 668 15.48 6.43 4.18
CA CYS A 668 14.98 7.55 4.98
C CYS A 668 16.15 8.46 5.43
N VAL A 669 16.82 9.09 4.49
CA VAL A 669 18.01 9.93 4.65
C VAL A 669 17.89 11.19 3.79
N GLU A 670 18.93 12.01 3.76
CA GLU A 670 19.04 13.12 2.82
C GLU A 670 18.83 12.66 1.36
N PRO A 671 17.81 13.18 0.63
CA PRO A 671 17.46 12.71 -0.71
C PRO A 671 18.60 12.67 -1.73
N SER A 672 19.59 13.57 -1.64
CA SER A 672 20.73 13.57 -2.56
C SER A 672 21.66 12.37 -2.41
N LEU A 673 21.59 11.65 -1.28
CA LEU A 673 22.41 10.46 -1.02
C LEU A 673 21.81 9.19 -1.63
N VAL A 674 20.52 9.20 -1.95
CA VAL A 674 19.75 8.04 -2.39
C VAL A 674 18.99 8.30 -3.70
N PRO A 675 19.67 8.70 -4.79
CA PRO A 675 19.03 8.76 -6.09
C PRO A 675 18.62 7.37 -6.57
N GLY A 676 17.44 7.29 -7.17
CA GLY A 676 17.00 6.12 -7.91
C GLY A 676 17.62 6.06 -9.31
N VAL A 677 17.09 5.21 -10.17
CA VAL A 677 17.51 5.09 -11.56
C VAL A 677 16.39 5.45 -12.53
N LEU A 678 16.76 5.89 -13.73
CA LEU A 678 15.88 6.02 -14.88
C LEU A 678 16.59 5.51 -16.14
N PHE A 679 16.12 4.41 -16.69
CA PHE A 679 16.51 3.91 -18.00
C PHE A 679 15.37 4.04 -18.98
N SER A 680 15.73 4.26 -20.25
CA SER A 680 14.78 4.32 -21.35
C SER A 680 15.37 3.67 -22.59
N ASN A 681 14.54 2.96 -23.37
CA ASN A 681 14.92 2.50 -24.73
C ASN A 681 14.91 3.64 -25.77
N ARG A 682 14.72 4.87 -25.33
CA ARG A 682 14.77 6.10 -26.12
C ARG A 682 15.62 7.15 -25.41
N PRO A 683 16.32 8.04 -26.14
CA PRO A 683 17.05 9.15 -25.54
C PRO A 683 16.12 10.10 -24.77
N LEU A 684 16.55 10.56 -23.59
CA LEU A 684 15.89 11.62 -22.81
C LEU A 684 16.81 12.84 -22.74
N VAL A 685 16.25 14.06 -22.71
CA VAL A 685 17.03 15.29 -22.95
C VAL A 685 17.80 15.78 -21.72
N GLU A 686 17.33 15.47 -20.50
CA GLU A 686 17.82 16.15 -19.29
C GLU A 686 18.87 15.39 -18.49
N PRO A 687 19.92 16.09 -17.99
CA PRO A 687 21.00 15.45 -17.24
C PRO A 687 20.64 15.10 -15.80
N ASP A 688 19.63 15.74 -15.21
CA ASP A 688 19.18 15.52 -13.81
C ASP A 688 17.64 15.44 -13.74
N PRO A 689 17.06 14.30 -14.15
CA PRO A 689 15.62 14.09 -14.04
C PRO A 689 15.19 13.89 -12.59
N THR A 690 13.97 14.33 -12.28
CA THR A 690 13.31 14.09 -11.01
C THR A 690 12.18 13.09 -11.16
N LEU A 691 11.80 12.44 -10.06
CA LEU A 691 10.68 11.51 -10.07
C LEU A 691 9.36 12.14 -10.55
N THR A 692 9.17 13.44 -10.32
CA THR A 692 8.00 14.19 -10.81
C THR A 692 8.00 14.47 -12.32
N ASP A 693 9.16 14.40 -12.98
CA ASP A 693 9.29 14.59 -14.44
C ASP A 693 8.71 13.39 -15.23
N VAL A 694 8.74 12.19 -14.64
CA VAL A 694 8.29 10.96 -15.29
C VAL A 694 6.82 10.98 -15.71
N PRO A 695 5.82 11.30 -14.84
CA PRO A 695 4.42 11.37 -15.27
C PRO A 695 4.17 12.41 -16.36
N VAL A 696 4.84 13.57 -16.31
CA VAL A 696 4.74 14.62 -17.32
C VAL A 696 5.24 14.13 -18.67
N THR A 697 6.39 13.45 -18.66
CA THR A 697 7.00 12.80 -19.83
C THR A 697 6.08 11.75 -20.44
N ILE A 698 5.47 10.88 -19.62
CA ILE A 698 4.55 9.84 -20.11
C ILE A 698 3.29 10.45 -20.75
N LEU A 699 2.74 11.51 -20.15
CA LEU A 699 1.59 12.23 -20.74
C LEU A 699 1.96 12.79 -22.12
N SER A 700 3.12 13.44 -22.24
CA SER A 700 3.63 13.99 -23.50
C SER A 700 3.82 12.91 -24.57
N MET A 701 4.49 11.80 -24.22
CA MET A 701 4.70 10.64 -25.10
C MET A 701 3.37 10.09 -25.68
N LEU A 702 2.28 10.17 -24.93
CA LEU A 702 0.94 9.72 -25.31
C LEU A 702 0.05 10.84 -25.90
N GLY A 703 0.63 12.01 -26.18
CA GLY A 703 0.00 13.15 -26.84
C GLY A 703 -0.98 13.93 -25.96
N ILE A 704 -0.70 14.01 -24.66
CA ILE A 704 -1.55 14.66 -23.66
C ILE A 704 -0.74 15.71 -22.91
N ASP A 705 -1.28 16.92 -22.83
CA ASP A 705 -0.67 18.01 -22.07
C ASP A 705 -0.75 17.71 -20.57
N ALA A 706 0.38 17.86 -19.88
CA ALA A 706 0.38 17.80 -18.42
C ALA A 706 -0.44 18.97 -17.84
N PRO A 707 -1.30 18.73 -16.84
CA PRO A 707 -1.97 19.80 -16.14
C PRO A 707 -0.97 20.77 -15.49
N ALA A 708 -1.32 22.06 -15.46
CA ALA A 708 -0.45 23.13 -14.96
C ALA A 708 -0.04 22.99 -13.47
N TYR A 709 -0.71 22.13 -12.69
CA TYR A 709 -0.33 21.87 -11.30
C TYR A 709 0.80 20.84 -11.17
N MET A 710 1.08 20.04 -12.20
CA MET A 710 2.23 19.13 -12.18
C MET A 710 3.51 19.96 -12.22
N LYS A 711 4.47 19.58 -11.39
CA LYS A 711 5.75 20.29 -11.22
C LYS A 711 6.88 19.71 -12.07
N GLY A 712 6.66 18.53 -12.65
CA GLY A 712 7.62 17.87 -13.52
C GLY A 712 7.78 18.58 -14.87
N ARG A 713 8.87 18.25 -15.54
CA ARG A 713 9.23 18.65 -16.90
C ARG A 713 9.04 17.49 -17.86
N ASP A 714 8.81 17.81 -19.12
CA ASP A 714 8.83 16.83 -20.21
C ASP A 714 10.28 16.52 -20.60
N LEU A 715 10.64 15.24 -20.52
CA LEU A 715 11.99 14.74 -20.83
C LEU A 715 12.16 14.26 -22.28
N THR A 716 11.13 14.40 -23.12
CA THR A 716 11.17 13.94 -24.53
C THR A 716 12.00 14.87 -25.43
N THR A 717 12.68 14.29 -26.42
CA THR A 717 13.45 15.02 -27.45
C THR A 717 12.57 15.40 -28.66
N GLU A 718 12.95 16.42 -29.44
CA GLU A 718 12.27 16.73 -30.72
C GLU A 718 12.29 15.54 -31.70
N ALA A 719 13.29 14.66 -31.58
CA ALA A 719 13.44 13.46 -32.42
C ALA A 719 12.43 12.33 -32.10
N PHE A 720 11.53 12.50 -31.13
CA PHE A 720 10.39 11.59 -30.92
C PHE A 720 9.22 11.82 -31.91
N SER A 721 9.22 12.92 -32.67
CA SER A 721 8.07 13.40 -33.45
C SER A 721 7.90 12.86 -34.87
#